data_AF-A0A328S637-F1
#
_entry.id   AF-A0A328S637-F1
#
_cell.length_a   1.000
_cell.length_b   1.000
_cell.length_c   1.000
_cell.angle_alpha   90.00
_cell.angle_beta   90.00
_cell.angle_gamma   90.00
#
_symmetry.space_group_name_H-M   'P 1'
#
loop_
_entity.id
_entity.type
_entity.pdbx_description
1 polymer ?
#
loop_
_entity_poly.entity_id
_entity_poly.type
_entity_poly.pdbx_seq_one_letter_code
_entity_poly.pdbx_strand_id
1 'polypeptide(L)'
;MVDTTYTVVVNSDNIEGKSADKARIQRCVDALKQAGYNAIASGVGPNWHVSDMRNHKNSYIVCIVGGLCAGTILDYASAYYQNYMKNNNNKGGQAYYAKHGKYKVPASQLEWLERAWDDNFSPRSFKGCKPSEYFKKAGFDEAFALDDSGFPQAVVSMVQNGGVATAGGGLGSGTNNVGALKPSKGFVGSARGTSPQYWNRENYSDYVEVPFHSIRITDEDPHVKTCIFETTMEIPLLEGRDAILVTGDDCNDFGGIVLKKEKNSENGIWEYTCQGFLERVLANEITYVADGSETVYEILTNVMDDAGIPKDNLLPIDEYDIAVTSETQELLKKDKDLTETSDAFRQQQQDTTSGGGSSSSSNSSSNESGSTSTTKTYTKTLNTTKKGDVINPMKKKPVGLFKQKTYGDFFRTLIYDYGVNVDFYGDINGIPHFDVMDLETWKRSGFILPETMGISGYTYGMDITNIITQTGIENISAINGSGEIYTSQELLGVNIEDFVGRMGVVLENPSAQGSTNTGGEASVKITEKYQDSTGKTYETSQVIVTKGKPSCSKCSHKNGGSQPVYQQYNKAWLNKCPGCKEENSLKSVEEGDGKTVCSKCNKEYCQYCGYSIDGGNYQLTELFLSQTSNQTVNETKNSTTSDSSDSTNTTTST
;
A
#
# COMPACT_ATOMS: atom_id res chain seq x y z
N MET A 1 34.97 -15.34 -44.14
CA MET A 1 36.00 -15.37 -43.06
C MET A 1 35.88 -14.05 -42.32
N VAL A 2 35.83 -14.10 -40.99
CA VAL A 2 35.79 -12.91 -40.15
C VAL A 2 37.13 -12.16 -40.29
N ASP A 3 37.10 -10.86 -40.55
CA ASP A 3 38.30 -10.02 -40.58
C ASP A 3 38.79 -9.81 -39.14
N THR A 4 39.59 -10.75 -38.63
CA THR A 4 40.17 -10.70 -37.29
C THR A 4 41.39 -9.78 -37.20
N THR A 5 41.67 -9.01 -38.26
CA THR A 5 42.83 -8.10 -38.33
C THR A 5 42.72 -6.96 -37.31
N TYR A 6 41.49 -6.61 -36.89
CA TYR A 6 41.24 -5.51 -35.97
C TYR A 6 40.99 -6.00 -34.54
N THR A 7 41.61 -5.32 -33.56
CA THR A 7 41.17 -5.44 -32.16
C THR A 7 39.92 -4.60 -31.95
N VAL A 8 38.84 -5.18 -31.42
CA VAL A 8 37.61 -4.46 -31.11
C VAL A 8 37.70 -3.83 -29.72
N VAL A 9 37.57 -2.52 -29.64
CA VAL A 9 37.66 -1.76 -28.38
C VAL A 9 36.29 -1.20 -28.07
N VAL A 10 35.71 -1.58 -26.93
CA VAL A 10 34.33 -1.21 -26.57
C VAL A 10 34.34 -0.21 -25.39
N ASN A 11 33.72 0.96 -25.57
CA ASN A 11 33.53 1.98 -24.54
C ASN A 11 32.05 2.40 -24.42
N SER A 12 31.72 3.19 -23.39
CA SER A 12 30.35 3.66 -23.15
C SER A 12 30.28 5.08 -22.58
N ASP A 13 29.21 5.82 -22.88
CA ASP A 13 28.98 7.23 -22.52
C ASP A 13 28.40 7.45 -21.10
N ASN A 14 28.54 6.48 -20.20
CA ASN A 14 28.02 6.55 -18.81
C ASN A 14 26.49 6.74 -18.74
N ILE A 15 25.76 5.89 -19.45
CA ILE A 15 24.31 5.97 -19.69
C ILE A 15 23.50 5.74 -18.42
N GLU A 16 23.75 4.63 -17.72
CA GLU A 16 23.06 4.24 -16.48
C GLU A 16 24.04 4.25 -15.28
N GLY A 17 25.11 5.04 -15.39
CA GLY A 17 26.19 5.07 -14.41
C GLY A 17 27.29 4.04 -14.66
N LYS A 18 28.44 4.26 -14.01
CA LYS A 18 29.71 3.56 -14.32
C LYS A 18 29.63 2.04 -14.17
N SER A 19 28.87 1.55 -13.18
CA SER A 19 28.78 0.11 -12.90
C SER A 19 27.98 -0.62 -14.00
N ALA A 20 26.78 -0.12 -14.31
CA ALA A 20 25.91 -0.70 -15.33
C ALA A 20 26.56 -0.68 -16.72
N ASP A 21 27.19 0.43 -17.09
CA ASP A 21 27.88 0.57 -18.37
C ASP A 21 29.11 -0.32 -18.47
N LYS A 22 29.88 -0.51 -17.38
CA LYS A 22 30.97 -1.50 -17.36
C LYS A 22 30.45 -2.92 -17.62
N ALA A 23 29.34 -3.29 -16.99
CA ALA A 23 28.72 -4.59 -17.23
C ALA A 23 28.25 -4.73 -18.68
N ARG A 24 27.68 -3.68 -19.28
CA ARG A 24 27.27 -3.66 -20.69
C ARG A 24 28.44 -3.80 -21.66
N ILE A 25 29.52 -3.06 -21.41
CA ILE A 25 30.79 -3.20 -22.17
C ILE A 25 31.26 -4.65 -22.11
N GLN A 26 31.29 -5.25 -20.92
CA GLN A 26 31.76 -6.62 -20.74
C GLN A 26 30.92 -7.63 -21.52
N ARG A 27 29.58 -7.52 -21.48
CA ARG A 27 28.69 -8.38 -22.28
C ARG A 27 28.96 -8.27 -23.78
N CYS A 28 29.20 -7.07 -24.30
CA CYS A 28 29.55 -6.87 -25.71
C CYS A 28 30.92 -7.49 -26.04
N VAL A 29 31.92 -7.30 -25.17
CA VAL A 29 33.26 -7.89 -25.32
C VAL A 29 33.19 -9.42 -25.33
N ASP A 30 32.40 -10.03 -24.44
CA ASP A 30 32.25 -11.48 -24.36
C ASP A 30 31.55 -12.03 -25.62
N ALA A 31 30.50 -11.37 -26.10
CA ALA A 31 29.83 -11.75 -27.35
C ALA A 31 30.76 -11.64 -28.57
N LEU A 32 31.59 -10.58 -28.65
CA LEU A 32 32.58 -10.42 -29.71
C LEU A 32 33.67 -11.50 -29.64
N LYS A 33 34.16 -11.85 -28.45
CA LYS A 33 35.10 -12.96 -28.26
C LYS A 33 34.49 -14.30 -28.67
N GLN A 34 33.23 -14.55 -28.31
CA GLN A 34 32.50 -15.74 -28.72
C GLN A 34 32.36 -15.83 -30.26
N ALA A 35 32.21 -14.70 -30.93
CA ALA A 35 32.20 -14.60 -32.40
C ALA A 35 33.61 -14.67 -33.05
N GLY A 36 34.67 -14.84 -32.26
CA GLY A 36 36.04 -15.04 -32.74
C GLY A 36 36.88 -13.76 -32.89
N TYR A 37 36.42 -12.61 -32.40
CA TYR A 37 37.18 -11.36 -32.43
C TYR A 37 38.11 -11.23 -31.23
N ASN A 38 39.24 -10.55 -31.41
CA ASN A 38 40.01 -10.02 -30.28
C ASN A 38 39.32 -8.76 -29.76
N ALA A 39 38.66 -8.83 -28.60
CA ALA A 39 37.92 -7.70 -28.04
C ALA A 39 38.40 -7.32 -26.62
N ILE A 40 38.47 -6.01 -26.35
CA ILE A 40 38.85 -5.45 -25.05
C ILE A 40 37.82 -4.45 -24.54
N ALA A 41 37.61 -4.46 -23.22
CA ALA A 41 36.83 -3.46 -22.52
C ALA A 41 37.68 -2.21 -22.29
N SER A 42 37.19 -1.06 -22.73
CA SER A 42 37.79 0.25 -22.45
C SER A 42 37.03 0.93 -21.29
N GLY A 43 37.01 2.26 -21.26
CA GLY A 43 36.42 3.03 -20.18
C GLY A 43 34.98 3.48 -20.38
N VAL A 44 34.45 4.12 -19.33
CA VAL A 44 33.11 4.69 -19.27
C VAL A 44 33.21 6.21 -19.06
N GLY A 45 32.49 6.97 -19.90
CA GLY A 45 32.42 8.43 -19.89
C GLY A 45 32.49 9.07 -21.27
N PRO A 46 32.24 10.39 -21.34
CA PRO A 46 31.97 11.09 -22.61
C PRO A 46 33.16 11.21 -23.56
N ASN A 47 34.38 11.17 -23.05
CA ASN A 47 35.58 11.41 -23.87
C ASN A 47 36.25 10.12 -24.38
N TRP A 48 35.72 8.94 -24.07
CA TRP A 48 36.36 7.68 -24.46
C TRP A 48 36.32 7.43 -25.97
N HIS A 49 35.29 7.92 -26.66
CA HIS A 49 35.20 7.79 -28.13
C HIS A 49 36.35 8.47 -28.88
N VAL A 50 36.90 9.59 -28.37
CA VAL A 50 38.11 10.24 -28.93
C VAL A 50 39.38 9.63 -28.35
N SER A 51 39.41 9.37 -27.04
CA SER A 51 40.58 8.79 -26.36
C SER A 51 41.00 7.46 -27.00
N ASP A 52 40.05 6.56 -27.21
CA ASP A 52 40.33 5.25 -27.78
C ASP A 52 40.75 5.35 -29.24
N MET A 53 40.09 6.23 -30.00
CA MET A 53 40.45 6.48 -31.39
C MET A 53 41.89 6.99 -31.54
N ARG A 54 42.39 7.77 -30.57
CA ARG A 54 43.76 8.28 -30.54
C ARG A 54 44.78 7.21 -30.10
N ASN A 55 44.44 6.42 -29.09
CA ASN A 55 45.41 5.58 -28.37
C ASN A 55 45.52 4.16 -28.94
N HIS A 56 44.51 3.68 -29.65
CA HIS A 56 44.51 2.36 -30.28
C HIS A 56 44.86 2.46 -31.77
N LYS A 57 45.50 1.41 -32.30
CA LYS A 57 45.88 1.25 -33.72
C LYS A 57 45.37 -0.07 -34.25
N ASN A 58 45.08 -0.13 -35.56
CA ASN A 58 44.50 -1.29 -36.21
C ASN A 58 43.30 -1.82 -35.40
N SER A 59 42.42 -0.91 -34.97
CA SER A 59 41.34 -1.23 -34.04
C SER A 59 39.97 -0.83 -34.58
N TYR A 60 38.94 -1.57 -34.20
CA TYR A 60 37.55 -1.20 -34.42
C TYR A 60 37.02 -0.62 -33.12
N ILE A 61 36.74 0.69 -33.09
CA ILE A 61 36.28 1.38 -31.88
C ILE A 61 34.74 1.39 -31.86
N VAL A 62 34.16 0.73 -30.86
CA VAL A 62 32.71 0.68 -30.62
C VAL A 62 32.36 1.64 -29.50
N CYS A 63 31.50 2.61 -29.80
CA CYS A 63 31.03 3.62 -28.85
C CYS A 63 29.56 3.37 -28.49
N ILE A 64 29.31 2.91 -27.26
CA ILE A 64 27.95 2.71 -26.73
C ILE A 64 27.41 4.04 -26.22
N VAL A 65 26.25 4.47 -26.73
CA VAL A 65 25.59 5.70 -26.30
C VAL A 65 24.14 5.46 -25.88
N GLY A 66 23.63 6.29 -24.97
CA GLY A 66 22.25 6.24 -24.49
C GLY A 66 21.27 7.09 -25.28
N GLY A 67 21.79 7.99 -26.13
CA GLY A 67 21.03 8.93 -26.96
C GLY A 67 21.81 9.29 -28.22
N LEU A 68 21.10 9.51 -29.32
CA LEU A 68 21.71 10.07 -30.52
C LEU A 68 21.90 11.58 -30.35
N CYS A 69 23.14 12.04 -30.42
CA CYS A 69 23.51 13.45 -30.38
C CYS A 69 24.05 13.89 -31.75
N ALA A 70 23.39 14.85 -32.41
CA ALA A 70 23.82 15.37 -33.70
C ALA A 70 25.23 15.97 -33.64
N GLY A 71 25.59 16.60 -32.51
CA GLY A 71 26.93 17.16 -32.29
C GLY A 71 28.01 16.09 -32.29
N THR A 72 27.77 14.95 -31.62
CA THR A 72 28.72 13.83 -31.57
C THR A 72 28.91 13.23 -32.96
N ILE A 73 27.82 13.06 -33.72
CA ILE A 73 27.87 12.58 -35.10
C ILE A 73 28.63 13.55 -36.01
N LEU A 74 28.47 14.86 -35.80
CA LEU A 74 29.26 15.89 -36.48
C LEU A 74 30.75 15.77 -36.13
N ASP A 75 31.08 15.49 -34.87
CA ASP A 75 32.47 15.33 -34.42
C ASP A 75 33.16 14.12 -35.07
N TYR A 76 32.46 12.99 -35.22
CA TYR A 76 32.98 11.83 -35.97
C TYR A 76 33.33 12.19 -37.41
N ALA A 77 32.53 13.04 -38.05
CA ALA A 77 32.78 13.52 -39.42
C ALA A 77 33.81 14.65 -39.49
N SER A 78 34.35 15.12 -38.37
CA SER A 78 35.33 16.21 -38.34
C SER A 78 36.69 15.75 -38.87
N ALA A 79 37.42 16.66 -39.52
CA ALA A 79 38.77 16.36 -40.02
C ALA A 79 39.73 15.91 -38.90
N TYR A 80 39.53 16.44 -37.69
CA TYR A 80 40.30 16.07 -36.51
C TYR A 80 40.09 14.59 -36.14
N TYR A 81 38.84 14.14 -36.06
CA TYR A 81 38.52 12.75 -35.72
C TYR A 81 38.97 11.79 -36.84
N GLN A 82 38.69 12.16 -38.10
CA GLN A 82 39.06 11.40 -39.29
C GLN A 82 40.58 11.23 -39.45
N ASN A 83 41.38 12.21 -39.01
CA ASN A 83 42.84 12.09 -38.99
C ASN A 83 43.32 10.99 -38.04
N TYR A 84 42.71 10.82 -36.87
CA TYR A 84 43.06 9.70 -35.98
C TYR A 84 42.63 8.37 -36.57
N MET A 85 41.40 8.27 -37.10
CA MET A 85 40.94 7.06 -37.77
C MET A 85 41.92 6.62 -38.87
N LYS A 86 42.33 7.56 -39.72
CA LYS A 86 43.27 7.27 -40.80
C LYS A 86 44.68 6.93 -40.31
N ASN A 87 45.25 7.75 -39.42
CA ASN A 87 46.64 7.59 -38.98
C ASN A 87 46.87 6.33 -38.13
N ASN A 88 45.84 5.91 -37.41
CA ASN A 88 45.87 4.69 -36.61
C ASN A 88 45.33 3.47 -37.36
N ASN A 89 44.86 3.64 -38.60
CA ASN A 89 44.14 2.60 -39.36
C ASN A 89 43.01 1.99 -38.52
N ASN A 90 42.14 2.83 -37.97
CA ASN A 90 41.00 2.40 -37.16
C ASN A 90 39.69 2.45 -37.96
N LYS A 91 38.74 1.63 -37.54
CA LYS A 91 37.31 1.69 -37.93
C LYS A 91 36.49 2.15 -36.73
N GLY A 92 35.30 2.69 -36.98
CA GLY A 92 34.41 3.22 -35.94
C GLY A 92 33.00 2.68 -36.07
N GLY A 93 32.33 2.44 -34.94
CA GLY A 93 30.90 2.14 -34.90
C GLY A 93 30.24 2.76 -33.69
N GLN A 94 29.03 3.29 -33.87
CA GLN A 94 28.20 3.80 -32.77
C GLN A 94 27.08 2.80 -32.47
N ALA A 95 27.09 2.26 -31.26
CA ALA A 95 26.07 1.35 -30.79
C ALA A 95 25.06 2.12 -29.93
N TYR A 96 23.87 2.35 -30.48
CA TYR A 96 22.81 3.11 -29.83
C TYR A 96 21.96 2.21 -28.94
N TYR A 97 22.13 2.36 -27.63
CA TYR A 97 21.29 1.75 -26.60
C TYR A 97 20.06 2.62 -26.35
N ALA A 98 19.00 2.37 -27.10
CA ALA A 98 17.87 3.27 -27.21
C ALA A 98 16.89 3.21 -26.02
N LYS A 99 17.17 2.42 -24.97
CA LYS A 99 16.31 2.31 -23.78
C LYS A 99 15.92 3.66 -23.18
N HIS A 100 16.88 4.58 -23.08
CA HIS A 100 16.67 5.90 -22.45
C HIS A 100 16.61 7.08 -23.42
N GLY A 101 17.02 6.88 -24.67
CA GLY A 101 17.06 7.99 -25.63
C GLY A 101 15.68 8.38 -26.16
N LYS A 102 15.56 9.64 -26.61
CA LYS A 102 14.36 10.21 -27.23
C LYS A 102 13.87 9.39 -28.44
N TYR A 103 14.79 8.85 -29.23
CA TYR A 103 14.47 8.16 -30.49
C TYR A 103 14.48 6.65 -30.28
N LYS A 104 13.34 5.98 -30.50
CA LYS A 104 13.22 4.52 -30.40
C LYS A 104 13.37 3.82 -31.75
N VAL A 105 14.15 4.41 -32.65
CA VAL A 105 14.40 3.90 -34.00
C VAL A 105 15.90 4.02 -34.34
N PRO A 106 16.42 3.17 -35.26
CA PRO A 106 17.78 3.30 -35.78
C PRO A 106 18.04 4.69 -36.39
N ALA A 107 19.27 5.18 -36.31
CA ALA A 107 19.62 6.50 -36.84
C ALA A 107 19.46 6.57 -38.36
N SER A 108 19.60 5.42 -39.04
CA SER A 108 19.29 5.26 -40.46
C SER A 108 17.84 5.57 -40.85
N GLN A 109 16.89 5.45 -39.92
CA GLN A 109 15.48 5.75 -40.14
C GLN A 109 15.09 7.19 -39.77
N LEU A 110 16.02 7.97 -39.18
CA LEU A 110 15.78 9.37 -38.85
C LEU A 110 16.08 10.26 -40.05
N GLU A 111 15.06 10.97 -40.54
CA GLU A 111 15.25 11.99 -41.58
C GLU A 111 16.01 13.21 -41.04
N TRP A 112 15.78 13.55 -39.78
CA TRP A 112 16.40 14.68 -39.11
C TRP A 112 16.65 14.38 -37.63
N LEU A 113 17.86 14.66 -37.17
CA LEU A 113 18.26 14.64 -35.78
C LEU A 113 18.62 16.05 -35.36
N GLU A 114 17.79 16.62 -34.50
CA GLU A 114 18.00 17.96 -33.94
C GLU A 114 19.28 18.02 -33.11
N ARG A 115 19.89 19.21 -33.06
CA ARG A 115 20.96 19.49 -32.10
C ARG A 115 20.45 19.28 -30.68
N ALA A 116 21.15 18.48 -29.90
CA ALA A 116 20.82 18.24 -28.51
C ALA A 116 20.94 19.54 -27.68
N TRP A 117 20.16 19.63 -26.61
CA TRP A 117 20.14 20.82 -25.75
C TRP A 117 21.47 21.03 -25.02
N ASP A 118 22.15 19.93 -24.69
CA ASP A 118 23.42 19.83 -23.97
C ASP A 118 24.64 19.77 -24.90
N ASP A 119 24.44 19.71 -26.21
CA ASP A 119 25.50 19.89 -27.18
C ASP A 119 26.03 21.33 -27.04
N ASN A 120 27.18 21.49 -26.39
CA ASN A 120 27.87 22.77 -26.21
C ASN A 120 29.21 22.81 -26.98
N PHE A 121 29.49 21.79 -27.77
CA PHE A 121 30.75 21.57 -28.47
C PHE A 121 30.62 21.70 -29.99
N SER A 122 29.42 21.53 -30.56
CA SER A 122 29.15 21.93 -31.93
C SER A 122 28.93 23.45 -32.05
N PRO A 123 29.31 24.08 -33.18
CA PRO A 123 29.05 25.49 -33.42
C PRO A 123 27.56 25.83 -33.25
N ARG A 124 27.23 26.97 -32.63
CA ARG A 124 25.83 27.40 -32.40
C ARG A 124 24.98 27.52 -33.69
N SER A 125 25.64 27.64 -34.83
CA SER A 125 25.01 27.65 -36.16
C SER A 125 24.55 26.27 -36.62
N PHE A 126 25.12 25.18 -36.10
CA PHE A 126 24.67 23.83 -36.35
C PHE A 126 23.29 23.63 -35.69
N LYS A 127 22.33 23.08 -36.42
CA LYS A 127 20.95 22.89 -35.94
C LYS A 127 20.54 21.42 -35.82
N GLY A 128 21.39 20.52 -36.29
CA GLY A 128 21.07 19.11 -36.44
C GLY A 128 21.66 18.56 -37.73
N CYS A 129 21.44 17.27 -37.98
CA CYS A 129 21.88 16.60 -39.19
C CYS A 129 20.91 15.51 -39.62
N LYS A 130 21.11 14.99 -40.83
CA LYS A 130 20.54 13.71 -41.26
C LYS A 130 21.53 12.60 -40.88
N PRO A 131 21.27 11.79 -39.83
CA PRO A 131 22.29 10.93 -39.23
C PRO A 131 22.93 9.94 -40.21
N SER A 132 22.12 9.28 -41.04
CA SER A 132 22.59 8.30 -42.03
C SER A 132 23.66 8.84 -42.97
N GLU A 133 23.49 10.08 -43.46
CA GLU A 133 24.44 10.72 -44.35
C GLU A 133 25.75 11.06 -43.63
N TYR A 134 25.66 11.47 -42.37
CA TYR A 134 26.83 11.82 -41.57
C TYR A 134 27.61 10.59 -41.10
N PHE A 135 26.95 9.51 -40.69
CA PHE A 135 27.62 8.24 -40.39
C PHE A 135 28.36 7.70 -41.61
N LYS A 136 27.69 7.70 -42.77
CA LYS A 136 28.32 7.33 -44.04
C LYS A 136 29.53 8.19 -44.36
N LYS A 137 29.42 9.51 -44.17
CA LYS A 137 30.53 10.46 -44.37
C LYS A 137 31.68 10.22 -43.39
N ALA A 138 31.37 9.86 -42.15
CA ALA A 138 32.35 9.56 -41.11
C ALA A 138 32.99 8.16 -41.25
N GLY A 139 32.45 7.30 -42.12
CA GLY A 139 32.87 5.90 -42.20
C GLY A 139 32.57 5.15 -40.91
N PHE A 140 31.46 5.50 -40.25
CA PHE A 140 30.99 4.85 -39.03
C PHE A 140 29.84 3.90 -39.33
N ASP A 141 29.93 2.74 -38.70
CA ASP A 141 28.85 1.75 -38.67
C ASP A 141 27.90 2.02 -37.50
N GLU A 142 26.72 1.41 -37.54
CA GLU A 142 25.62 1.67 -36.61
C GLU A 142 25.09 0.35 -36.04
N ALA A 143 24.88 0.28 -34.72
CA ALA A 143 24.09 -0.76 -34.08
C ALA A 143 22.94 -0.13 -33.31
N PHE A 144 21.80 -0.82 -33.25
CA PHE A 144 20.61 -0.37 -32.52
C PHE A 144 19.98 -1.52 -31.73
N ALA A 145 19.67 -1.27 -30.45
CA ALA A 145 18.73 -2.09 -29.68
C ALA A 145 17.94 -1.23 -28.67
N LEU A 146 16.74 -1.70 -28.34
CA LEU A 146 15.84 -1.05 -27.37
C LEU A 146 16.14 -1.45 -25.91
N ASP A 147 16.80 -2.58 -25.71
CA ASP A 147 17.13 -3.15 -24.41
C ASP A 147 18.44 -3.94 -24.49
N ASP A 148 18.92 -4.42 -23.35
CA ASP A 148 20.24 -5.06 -23.24
C ASP A 148 20.24 -6.51 -23.78
N SER A 149 19.07 -7.11 -24.03
CA SER A 149 18.95 -8.54 -24.40
C SER A 149 19.55 -8.84 -25.77
N GLY A 150 19.26 -7.99 -26.76
CA GLY A 150 19.77 -8.11 -28.13
C GLY A 150 20.96 -7.20 -28.42
N PHE A 151 21.37 -6.37 -27.46
CA PHE A 151 22.37 -5.34 -27.70
C PHE A 151 23.77 -5.90 -28.01
N PRO A 152 24.32 -6.90 -27.27
CA PRO A 152 25.61 -7.50 -27.61
C PRO A 152 25.64 -8.08 -29.03
N GLN A 153 24.58 -8.75 -29.46
CA GLN A 153 24.46 -9.37 -30.78
C GLN A 153 24.31 -8.32 -31.90
N ALA A 154 23.64 -7.20 -31.63
CA ALA A 154 23.62 -6.06 -32.55
C ALA A 154 25.03 -5.49 -32.76
N VAL A 155 25.82 -5.37 -31.68
CA VAL A 155 27.23 -4.95 -31.75
C VAL A 155 28.08 -5.94 -32.56
N VAL A 156 27.93 -7.25 -32.33
CA VAL A 156 28.62 -8.28 -33.13
C VAL A 156 28.25 -8.16 -34.61
N SER A 157 26.96 -7.99 -34.92
CA SER A 157 26.47 -7.86 -36.29
C SER A 157 27.00 -6.63 -37.00
N MET A 158 27.10 -5.49 -36.29
CA MET A 158 27.70 -4.25 -36.80
C MET A 158 29.17 -4.47 -37.14
N VAL A 159 29.96 -5.05 -36.22
CA VAL A 159 31.39 -5.30 -36.45
C VAL A 159 31.63 -6.29 -37.58
N GLN A 160 30.76 -7.30 -37.73
CA GLN A 160 30.91 -8.36 -38.72
C GLN A 160 30.56 -7.94 -40.14
N ASN A 161 29.45 -7.21 -40.30
CA ASN A 161 28.91 -6.91 -41.63
C ASN A 161 29.32 -5.54 -42.15
N GLY A 162 29.68 -4.61 -41.25
CA GLY A 162 29.69 -3.18 -41.55
C GLY A 162 28.27 -2.66 -41.85
N GLY A 163 28.10 -1.34 -41.78
CA GLY A 163 26.82 -0.67 -41.98
C GLY A 163 25.89 -0.70 -40.75
N VAL A 164 24.58 -0.73 -41.00
CA VAL A 164 23.54 -0.64 -39.97
C VAL A 164 23.10 -2.05 -39.53
N ALA A 165 23.22 -2.34 -38.24
CA ALA A 165 22.70 -3.55 -37.62
C ALA A 165 21.56 -3.21 -36.63
N THR A 166 20.46 -3.95 -36.72
CA THR A 166 19.30 -3.80 -35.83
C THR A 166 19.01 -5.15 -35.19
N ALA A 167 18.92 -5.22 -33.86
CA ALA A 167 18.40 -6.40 -33.20
C ALA A 167 16.88 -6.48 -33.43
N GLY A 168 16.46 -7.33 -34.37
CA GLY A 168 15.05 -7.58 -34.66
C GLY A 168 14.46 -8.64 -33.73
N GLY A 169 13.62 -8.24 -32.78
CA GLY A 169 12.54 -9.12 -32.30
C GLY A 169 11.58 -9.38 -33.46
N GLY A 170 11.35 -10.65 -33.78
CA GLY A 170 10.74 -11.07 -35.06
C GLY A 170 9.34 -10.52 -35.34
N LEU A 171 9.18 -9.94 -36.52
CA LEU A 171 7.95 -9.89 -37.32
C LEU A 171 8.35 -10.37 -38.72
N GLY A 172 8.04 -11.64 -39.04
CA GLY A 172 8.54 -12.34 -40.22
C GLY A 172 7.54 -12.48 -41.37
N SER A 173 8.10 -12.54 -42.59
CA SER A 173 7.54 -13.08 -43.83
C SER A 173 8.74 -13.70 -44.59
N GLY A 174 8.81 -14.96 -45.04
CA GLY A 174 7.90 -16.11 -44.98
C GLY A 174 8.55 -17.42 -45.53
N THR A 175 7.74 -18.49 -45.55
CA THR A 175 7.85 -19.82 -46.23
C THR A 175 8.50 -21.06 -45.55
N ASN A 176 7.59 -21.93 -45.07
CA ASN A 176 7.46 -23.42 -45.16
C ASN A 176 8.44 -24.40 -44.48
N ASN A 177 8.06 -24.98 -43.32
CA ASN A 177 7.41 -26.31 -43.19
C ASN A 177 7.25 -26.78 -41.72
N VAL A 178 5.99 -27.02 -41.34
CA VAL A 178 5.37 -27.98 -40.37
C VAL A 178 6.10 -28.39 -39.07
N GLY A 179 5.49 -28.04 -37.93
CA GLY A 179 5.69 -28.69 -36.62
C GLY A 179 5.52 -27.72 -35.44
N ALA A 180 4.39 -27.79 -34.75
CA ALA A 180 3.99 -26.87 -33.68
C ALA A 180 4.91 -26.89 -32.44
N LEU A 181 5.16 -25.71 -31.85
CA LEU A 181 5.13 -25.37 -30.40
C LEU A 181 5.63 -23.91 -30.19
N LYS A 182 4.84 -23.09 -29.48
CA LYS A 182 5.28 -21.82 -28.82
C LYS A 182 6.18 -22.19 -27.60
N PRO A 183 6.82 -21.28 -26.82
CA PRO A 183 7.08 -19.82 -26.91
C PRO A 183 8.59 -19.46 -26.64
N SER A 184 8.96 -18.18 -26.58
CA SER A 184 9.70 -17.56 -25.43
C SER A 184 10.33 -16.20 -25.77
N LYS A 185 10.14 -15.25 -24.85
CA LYS A 185 10.85 -13.97 -24.74
C LYS A 185 12.21 -14.23 -24.06
N GLY A 186 13.21 -13.37 -24.27
CA GLY A 186 14.47 -13.43 -23.54
C GLY A 186 15.13 -12.06 -23.45
N PHE A 187 15.42 -11.65 -22.21
CA PHE A 187 15.82 -10.33 -21.72
C PHE A 187 17.36 -10.24 -21.53
N VAL A 188 17.88 -9.08 -21.07
CA VAL A 188 18.82 -8.89 -19.93
C VAL A 188 19.83 -7.74 -20.08
N GLY A 189 19.74 -6.78 -19.15
CA GLY A 189 20.86 -6.07 -18.48
C GLY A 189 20.43 -4.77 -17.74
N SER A 190 21.01 -4.32 -16.62
CA SER A 190 21.73 -4.99 -15.52
C SER A 190 21.73 -4.08 -14.27
N ALA A 191 20.78 -4.33 -13.35
CA ALA A 191 20.86 -4.11 -11.89
C ALA A 191 19.98 -5.15 -11.14
N ARG A 192 19.50 -6.16 -11.88
CA ARG A 192 18.54 -7.19 -11.45
C ARG A 192 19.21 -8.44 -10.84
N GLY A 193 20.53 -8.56 -10.90
CA GLY A 193 21.24 -9.80 -10.57
C GLY A 193 21.47 -10.09 -9.08
N THR A 194 21.06 -9.21 -8.16
CA THR A 194 21.28 -9.41 -6.70
C THR A 194 20.03 -9.20 -5.86
N SER A 195 18.90 -8.84 -6.48
CA SER A 195 17.66 -8.63 -5.75
C SER A 195 16.84 -9.92 -5.72
N PRO A 196 16.31 -10.36 -4.57
CA PRO A 196 15.51 -11.58 -4.45
C PRO A 196 14.33 -11.67 -5.43
N GLN A 197 13.81 -10.54 -5.89
CA GLN A 197 12.67 -10.46 -6.81
C GLN A 197 12.95 -10.84 -8.29
N TYR A 198 14.10 -11.46 -8.60
CA TYR A 198 14.40 -12.02 -9.94
C TYR A 198 14.59 -13.55 -9.92
N TRP A 199 14.12 -14.22 -8.87
CA TRP A 199 14.20 -15.66 -8.66
C TRP A 199 13.18 -16.42 -9.53
N ASN A 200 13.34 -16.33 -10.86
CA ASN A 200 12.61 -17.18 -11.80
C ASN A 200 13.53 -18.26 -12.38
N ARG A 201 12.91 -19.33 -12.91
CA ARG A 201 13.59 -20.49 -13.51
C ARG A 201 14.57 -20.13 -14.63
N GLU A 202 14.39 -18.98 -15.27
CA GLU A 202 15.22 -18.52 -16.40
C GLU A 202 16.52 -17.83 -15.95
N ASN A 203 16.57 -17.28 -14.71
CA ASN A 203 17.72 -16.52 -14.21
C ASN A 203 18.70 -17.35 -13.35
N TYR A 204 18.31 -18.54 -12.89
CA TYR A 204 19.16 -19.45 -12.11
C TYR A 204 19.00 -20.89 -12.62
N SER A 205 20.09 -21.48 -13.11
CA SER A 205 20.08 -22.82 -13.73
C SER A 205 20.09 -23.99 -12.74
N ASP A 206 20.14 -23.73 -11.43
CA ASP A 206 20.49 -24.73 -10.42
C ASP A 206 19.36 -24.92 -9.38
N TYR A 207 18.09 -24.92 -9.82
CA TYR A 207 17.01 -25.31 -8.93
C TYR A 207 17.16 -26.79 -8.55
N VAL A 208 17.25 -27.05 -7.25
CA VAL A 208 17.19 -28.41 -6.69
C VAL A 208 15.73 -28.73 -6.42
N GLU A 209 15.23 -29.78 -7.07
CA GLU A 209 13.90 -30.29 -6.79
C GLU A 209 13.90 -30.96 -5.41
N VAL A 210 13.04 -30.46 -4.51
CA VAL A 210 12.93 -30.96 -3.15
C VAL A 210 11.67 -31.81 -3.04
N PRO A 211 11.77 -33.10 -2.70
CA PRO A 211 10.59 -33.92 -2.45
C PRO A 211 9.91 -33.44 -1.16
N PHE A 212 8.59 -33.26 -1.17
CA PHE A 212 7.84 -32.84 0.02
C PHE A 212 6.76 -33.86 0.39
N HIS A 213 6.45 -33.98 1.68
CA HIS A 213 5.37 -34.81 2.23
C HIS A 213 4.06 -34.04 2.26
N SER A 214 4.12 -32.78 2.68
CA SER A 214 2.98 -31.89 2.77
C SER A 214 3.41 -30.49 2.38
N ILE A 215 2.47 -29.73 1.84
CA ILE A 215 2.63 -28.31 1.54
C ILE A 215 1.33 -27.60 1.85
N ARG A 216 1.46 -26.43 2.47
CA ARG A 216 0.35 -25.56 2.83
C ARG A 216 0.74 -24.12 2.50
N ILE A 217 0.02 -23.52 1.58
CA ILE A 217 0.13 -22.09 1.28
C ILE A 217 -1.09 -21.42 1.89
N THR A 218 -0.85 -20.41 2.71
CA THR A 218 -1.87 -19.64 3.41
C THR A 218 -1.75 -18.17 3.04
N ASP A 219 -2.90 -17.58 2.72
CA ASP A 219 -3.04 -16.14 2.54
C ASP A 219 -3.67 -15.59 3.82
N GLU A 220 -2.85 -15.13 4.76
CA GLU A 220 -3.33 -14.58 6.06
C GLU A 220 -3.98 -13.19 5.86
N ASP A 221 -3.53 -12.48 4.84
CA ASP A 221 -4.07 -11.27 4.24
C ASP A 221 -4.02 -11.53 2.71
N PRO A 222 -5.00 -11.10 1.89
CA PRO A 222 -4.98 -11.28 0.43
C PRO A 222 -3.67 -10.87 -0.27
N HIS A 223 -2.79 -10.15 0.44
CA HIS A 223 -1.50 -9.68 -0.07
C HIS A 223 -0.30 -10.12 0.79
N VAL A 224 -0.48 -11.08 1.70
CA VAL A 224 0.59 -11.72 2.48
C VAL A 224 0.50 -13.24 2.30
N LYS A 225 1.43 -13.80 1.54
CA LYS A 225 1.54 -15.25 1.34
C LYS A 225 2.57 -15.86 2.27
N THR A 226 2.16 -16.92 2.97
CA THR A 226 3.04 -17.80 3.73
C THR A 226 2.98 -19.21 3.15
N CYS A 227 4.12 -19.90 3.13
CA CYS A 227 4.18 -21.29 2.70
C CYS A 227 4.88 -22.12 3.77
N ILE A 228 4.24 -23.21 4.17
CA ILE A 228 4.81 -24.22 5.05
C ILE A 228 4.88 -25.53 4.28
N PHE A 229 6.06 -26.16 4.25
CA PHE A 229 6.20 -27.48 3.65
C PHE A 229 7.10 -28.38 4.48
N GLU A 230 6.85 -29.68 4.36
CA GLU A 230 7.58 -30.73 5.05
C GLU A 230 8.38 -31.56 4.05
N THR A 231 9.65 -31.84 4.33
CA THR A 231 10.51 -32.66 3.48
C THR A 231 11.44 -33.56 4.29
N THR A 232 11.86 -34.68 3.71
CA THR A 232 12.92 -35.54 4.29
C THR A 232 14.32 -35.02 3.97
N MET A 233 14.44 -34.04 3.07
CA MET A 233 15.71 -33.44 2.68
C MET A 233 16.05 -32.26 3.59
N GLU A 234 17.25 -32.26 4.15
CA GLU A 234 17.75 -31.07 4.84
C GLU A 234 18.22 -30.03 3.81
N ILE A 235 17.67 -28.83 3.88
CA ILE A 235 18.09 -27.65 3.14
C ILE A 235 19.03 -26.85 4.06
N PRO A 236 20.31 -26.70 3.69
CA PRO A 236 21.29 -26.03 4.52
C PRO A 236 21.19 -24.50 4.41
N LEU A 237 20.56 -23.84 5.38
CA LEU A 237 20.39 -22.37 5.42
C LEU A 237 21.70 -21.56 5.66
N LEU A 238 22.86 -22.21 5.59
CA LEU A 238 24.15 -21.64 6.02
C LEU A 238 24.81 -20.75 4.96
N GLU A 239 24.39 -20.83 3.70
CA GLU A 239 25.05 -20.13 2.57
C GLU A 239 24.33 -18.85 2.13
N GLY A 240 23.24 -18.48 2.79
CA GLY A 240 22.43 -17.31 2.46
C GLY A 240 21.04 -17.71 1.95
N ARG A 241 20.17 -16.70 1.82
CA ARG A 241 18.70 -16.83 1.70
C ARG A 241 18.30 -17.85 0.62
N ASP A 242 17.84 -19.03 1.05
CA ASP A 242 17.31 -20.05 0.15
C ASP A 242 15.96 -19.61 -0.40
N ALA A 243 15.93 -19.55 -1.72
CA ALA A 243 14.76 -19.34 -2.55
C ALA A 243 13.88 -20.57 -2.57
N ILE A 244 12.58 -20.36 -2.43
CA ILE A 244 11.59 -21.41 -2.65
C ILE A 244 10.61 -20.94 -3.69
N LEU A 245 10.46 -21.77 -4.71
CA LEU A 245 9.48 -21.62 -5.75
C LEU A 245 8.62 -22.88 -5.73
N VAL A 246 7.32 -22.70 -5.52
CA VAL A 246 6.30 -23.72 -5.58
C VAL A 246 5.44 -23.39 -6.77
N THR A 247 5.36 -24.34 -7.71
CA THR A 247 4.51 -24.23 -8.89
C THR A 247 3.81 -25.55 -9.12
N GLY A 248 2.55 -25.54 -9.54
CA GLY A 248 1.83 -26.76 -9.87
C GLY A 248 0.43 -26.50 -10.41
N ASP A 249 -0.08 -27.42 -11.23
CA ASP A 249 -1.40 -27.28 -11.84
C ASP A 249 -2.54 -27.27 -10.80
N ASP A 250 -2.31 -27.91 -9.64
CA ASP A 250 -3.29 -28.11 -8.55
C ASP A 250 -2.97 -27.32 -7.27
N CYS A 251 -1.98 -26.42 -7.28
CA CYS A 251 -1.67 -25.58 -6.13
C CYS A 251 -1.53 -24.11 -6.52
N ASN A 252 -1.75 -23.21 -5.56
CA ASN A 252 -1.45 -21.81 -5.77
C ASN A 252 0.06 -21.67 -5.92
N ASP A 253 0.50 -20.97 -6.96
CA ASP A 253 1.92 -20.67 -7.10
C ASP A 253 2.40 -19.79 -5.95
N PHE A 254 3.62 -20.06 -5.47
CA PHE A 254 4.27 -19.34 -4.40
C PHE A 254 5.76 -19.16 -4.69
N GLY A 255 6.26 -17.94 -4.52
CA GLY A 255 7.69 -17.69 -4.48
C GLY A 255 8.05 -16.90 -3.23
N GLY A 256 9.02 -17.40 -2.48
CA GLY A 256 9.42 -16.82 -1.23
C GLY A 256 10.77 -17.27 -0.73
N ILE A 257 11.05 -16.89 0.51
CA ILE A 257 12.28 -17.19 1.24
C ILE A 257 11.97 -18.07 2.43
N VAL A 258 12.91 -18.92 2.81
CA VAL A 258 12.84 -19.62 4.09
C VAL A 258 13.09 -18.65 5.25
N LEU A 259 12.18 -18.61 6.21
CA LEU A 259 12.31 -17.88 7.48
C LEU A 259 12.73 -18.78 8.64
N LYS A 260 12.22 -20.01 8.65
CA LYS A 260 12.35 -20.94 9.78
C LYS A 260 12.54 -22.36 9.25
N LYS A 261 13.38 -23.14 9.95
CA LYS A 261 13.59 -24.59 9.74
C LYS A 261 13.51 -25.30 11.08
N GLU A 262 12.70 -26.35 11.17
CA GLU A 262 12.57 -27.21 12.35
C GLU A 262 12.65 -28.69 11.95
N LYS A 263 13.26 -29.53 12.81
CA LYS A 263 13.34 -30.98 12.60
C LYS A 263 12.42 -31.68 13.59
N ASN A 264 11.51 -32.49 13.09
CA ASN A 264 10.77 -33.42 13.93
C ASN A 264 11.71 -34.60 14.29
N SER A 265 12.02 -34.74 15.58
CA SER A 265 12.95 -35.74 16.08
C SER A 265 12.43 -37.18 15.98
N GLU A 266 11.12 -37.37 15.90
CA GLU A 266 10.50 -38.70 15.92
C GLU A 266 10.54 -39.38 14.55
N ASN A 267 10.29 -38.63 13.48
CA ASN A 267 10.23 -39.15 12.11
C ASN A 267 11.36 -38.63 11.21
N GLY A 268 12.17 -37.68 11.69
CA GLY A 268 13.29 -37.11 10.95
C GLY A 268 12.88 -36.16 9.82
N ILE A 269 11.60 -35.76 9.73
CA ILE A 269 11.07 -34.83 8.73
C ILE A 269 11.44 -33.40 9.13
N TRP A 270 11.78 -32.58 8.15
CA TRP A 270 12.06 -31.16 8.28
C TRP A 270 10.83 -30.34 7.87
N GLU A 271 10.43 -29.39 8.71
CA GLU A 271 9.41 -28.39 8.41
C GLU A 271 10.10 -27.05 8.11
N TYR A 272 9.65 -26.38 7.05
CA TYR A 272 10.13 -25.06 6.65
C TYR A 272 8.98 -24.08 6.61
N THR A 273 9.15 -22.92 7.26
CA THR A 273 8.23 -21.78 7.15
C THR A 273 8.82 -20.74 6.22
N CYS A 274 8.04 -20.31 5.24
CA CYS A 274 8.45 -19.39 4.19
C CYS A 274 7.53 -18.17 4.14
N GLN A 275 8.07 -17.05 3.68
CA GLN A 275 7.34 -15.82 3.41
C GLN A 275 7.60 -15.37 1.97
N GLY A 276 6.56 -14.84 1.31
CA GLY A 276 6.66 -14.36 -0.06
C GLY A 276 7.73 -13.26 -0.25
N PHE A 277 8.18 -13.09 -1.49
CA PHE A 277 9.22 -12.11 -1.81
C PHE A 277 8.80 -10.67 -1.57
N LEU A 278 7.57 -10.32 -1.94
CA LEU A 278 7.10 -8.94 -1.87
C LEU A 278 7.08 -8.47 -0.40
N GLU A 279 6.58 -9.31 0.49
CA GLU A 279 6.39 -9.03 1.91
C GLU A 279 7.71 -8.67 2.60
N ARG A 280 8.81 -9.36 2.25
CA ARG A 280 10.12 -9.01 2.80
C ARG A 280 10.63 -7.66 2.31
N VAL A 281 10.42 -7.36 1.04
CA VAL A 281 10.85 -6.08 0.46
C VAL A 281 10.01 -4.95 1.07
N LEU A 282 8.72 -5.22 1.31
CA LEU A 282 7.80 -4.27 1.87
C LEU A 282 7.93 -4.08 3.38
N ALA A 283 8.46 -5.04 4.14
CA ALA A 283 8.49 -5.00 5.61
C ALA A 283 9.36 -3.91 6.26
N ASN A 284 9.98 -3.01 5.49
CA ASN A 284 10.84 -1.95 6.02
C ASN A 284 10.02 -0.70 6.40
N GLU A 285 10.35 -0.08 7.53
CA GLU A 285 9.75 1.19 7.96
C GLU A 285 10.06 2.30 6.95
N ILE A 286 9.07 3.15 6.68
CA ILE A 286 9.20 4.30 5.80
C ILE A 286 8.68 5.56 6.49
N THR A 287 9.44 6.64 6.35
CA THR A 287 8.98 8.00 6.59
C THR A 287 9.07 8.80 5.30
N TYR A 288 7.95 9.35 4.85
CA TYR A 288 7.87 10.13 3.61
C TYR A 288 7.14 11.46 3.86
N VAL A 289 7.64 12.55 3.29
CA VAL A 289 7.04 13.89 3.40
C VAL A 289 6.57 14.32 2.04
N ALA A 290 5.24 14.41 1.86
CA ALA A 290 4.66 14.99 0.66
C ALA A 290 4.28 16.45 0.92
N ASP A 291 4.74 17.36 0.08
CA ASP A 291 4.43 18.79 0.18
C ASP A 291 3.33 19.24 -0.81
N GLY A 292 2.79 18.30 -1.59
CA GLY A 292 1.81 18.54 -2.64
C GLY A 292 2.40 18.94 -4.00
N SER A 293 3.73 18.88 -4.16
CA SER A 293 4.38 19.08 -5.46
C SER A 293 4.26 17.84 -6.36
N GLU A 294 4.35 16.65 -5.77
CA GLU A 294 4.29 15.35 -6.44
C GLU A 294 2.88 14.75 -6.42
N THR A 295 2.59 13.94 -7.43
CA THR A 295 1.41 13.10 -7.52
C THR A 295 1.60 11.78 -6.77
N VAL A 296 0.52 11.08 -6.41
CA VAL A 296 0.58 9.72 -5.85
C VAL A 296 1.42 8.80 -6.74
N TYR A 297 1.26 8.91 -8.07
CA TYR A 297 2.06 8.15 -9.03
C TYR A 297 3.57 8.38 -8.90
N GLU A 298 3.98 9.65 -8.84
CA GLU A 298 5.38 10.04 -8.71
C GLU A 298 5.95 9.59 -7.37
N ILE A 299 5.18 9.73 -6.28
CA ILE A 299 5.57 9.27 -4.94
C ILE A 299 5.78 7.75 -4.93
N LEU A 300 4.83 6.96 -5.44
CA LEU A 300 4.97 5.51 -5.55
C LEU A 300 6.20 5.13 -6.37
N THR A 301 6.38 5.77 -7.53
CA THR A 301 7.53 5.53 -8.41
C THR A 301 8.85 5.80 -7.71
N ASN A 302 8.97 6.93 -7.02
CA ASN A 302 10.19 7.34 -6.33
C ASN A 302 10.50 6.40 -5.15
N VAL A 303 9.48 6.05 -4.36
CA VAL A 303 9.66 5.12 -3.23
C VAL A 303 10.01 3.72 -3.70
N MET A 304 9.42 3.25 -4.81
CA MET A 304 9.79 1.98 -5.42
C MET A 304 11.23 1.99 -5.95
N ASP A 305 11.64 3.06 -6.63
CA ASP A 305 13.02 3.22 -7.12
C ASP A 305 14.02 3.23 -5.95
N ASP A 306 13.73 3.97 -4.87
CA ASP A 306 14.55 4.04 -3.67
C ASP A 306 14.65 2.70 -2.93
N ALA A 307 13.55 1.95 -2.89
CA ALA A 307 13.49 0.61 -2.30
C ALA A 307 14.05 -0.49 -3.21
N GLY A 308 14.44 -0.16 -4.46
CA GLY A 308 14.89 -1.13 -5.47
C GLY A 308 13.78 -2.08 -5.94
N ILE A 309 12.51 -1.69 -5.78
CA ILE A 309 11.33 -2.45 -6.19
C ILE A 309 11.10 -2.24 -7.69
N PRO A 310 10.90 -3.32 -8.49
CA PRO A 310 10.59 -3.18 -9.90
C PRO A 310 9.24 -2.49 -10.10
N LYS A 311 9.20 -1.52 -11.02
CA LYS A 311 7.97 -0.81 -11.42
C LYS A 311 7.38 -1.26 -12.74
N ASP A 312 7.79 -2.42 -13.25
CA ASP A 312 7.41 -2.89 -14.59
C ASP A 312 5.91 -3.09 -14.76
N ASN A 313 5.17 -3.35 -13.68
CA ASN A 313 3.72 -3.52 -13.68
C ASN A 313 2.96 -2.30 -13.12
N LEU A 314 3.64 -1.18 -12.89
CA LEU A 314 2.96 0.10 -12.68
C LEU A 314 2.52 0.60 -14.05
N LEU A 315 1.21 0.71 -14.28
CA LEU A 315 0.68 1.15 -15.57
C LEU A 315 1.10 2.61 -15.84
N PRO A 316 1.07 3.08 -17.09
CA PRO A 316 1.17 4.51 -17.38
C PRO A 316 0.13 5.30 -16.58
N ILE A 317 0.49 6.49 -16.09
CA ILE A 317 -0.41 7.28 -15.21
C ILE A 317 -1.81 7.46 -15.80
N ASP A 318 -1.92 7.66 -17.12
CA ASP A 318 -3.20 7.86 -17.82
C ASP A 318 -4.03 6.57 -17.97
N GLU A 319 -3.51 5.38 -17.68
CA GLU A 319 -4.29 4.14 -17.68
C GLU A 319 -5.08 3.95 -16.37
N TYR A 320 -4.78 4.75 -15.34
CA TYR A 320 -5.57 4.85 -14.11
C TYR A 320 -6.75 5.82 -14.22
N ASP A 321 -7.03 6.29 -15.43
CA ASP A 321 -8.15 7.16 -15.75
C ASP A 321 -9.48 6.37 -15.69
N ILE A 322 -10.29 6.63 -14.66
CA ILE A 322 -11.59 5.97 -14.46
C ILE A 322 -12.70 6.92 -14.92
N ALA A 323 -13.58 6.42 -15.78
CA ALA A 323 -14.73 7.16 -16.25
C ALA A 323 -15.71 7.45 -15.09
N VAL A 324 -16.09 8.72 -14.90
CA VAL A 324 -17.09 9.08 -13.89
C VAL A 324 -18.48 8.69 -14.39
N THR A 325 -18.99 7.58 -13.86
CA THR A 325 -20.38 7.17 -14.06
C THR A 325 -21.32 8.00 -13.19
N SER A 326 -22.62 7.97 -13.49
CA SER A 326 -23.63 8.68 -12.69
C SER A 326 -23.65 8.19 -11.23
N GLU A 327 -23.40 6.90 -11.02
CA GLU A 327 -23.36 6.23 -9.70
C GLU A 327 -22.13 6.67 -8.91
N THR A 328 -20.94 6.65 -9.53
CA THR A 328 -19.69 7.12 -8.92
C THR A 328 -19.76 8.61 -8.58
N GLN A 329 -20.44 9.42 -9.41
CA GLN A 329 -20.62 10.85 -9.18
C GLN A 329 -21.50 11.14 -7.94
N GLU A 330 -22.46 10.27 -7.63
CA GLU A 330 -23.30 10.40 -6.44
C GLU A 330 -22.54 10.01 -5.16
N LEU A 331 -21.71 8.97 -5.24
CA LEU A 331 -20.79 8.58 -4.15
C LEU A 331 -19.78 9.69 -3.83
N LEU A 332 -19.14 10.28 -4.85
CA LEU A 332 -18.17 11.38 -4.67
C LEU A 332 -18.79 12.65 -4.09
N LYS A 333 -20.09 12.87 -4.30
CA LYS A 333 -20.82 13.98 -3.66
C LYS A 333 -21.04 13.72 -2.17
N LYS A 334 -21.27 12.47 -1.77
CA LYS A 334 -21.39 12.07 -0.36
C LYS A 334 -20.02 12.12 0.34
N ASP A 335 -18.94 11.81 -0.37
CA ASP A 335 -17.58 11.76 0.17
C ASP A 335 -16.95 13.15 0.41
N LYS A 336 -17.45 14.19 -0.25
CA LYS A 336 -17.09 15.59 0.04
C LYS A 336 -17.45 16.01 1.46
N ASP A 337 -18.44 15.38 2.09
CA ASP A 337 -18.82 15.65 3.47
C ASP A 337 -17.87 14.92 4.47
N LEU A 338 -17.09 13.93 4.01
CA LEU A 338 -16.09 13.21 4.81
C LEU A 338 -14.69 13.86 4.76
N THR A 339 -14.35 14.60 3.70
CA THR A 339 -13.01 15.19 3.55
C THR A 339 -12.74 16.38 4.49
N GLU A 340 -13.76 16.96 5.13
CA GLU A 340 -13.58 17.99 6.16
C GLU A 340 -13.19 17.41 7.53
N THR A 341 -13.33 16.10 7.78
CA THR A 341 -12.94 15.49 9.06
C THR A 341 -11.53 14.92 9.10
N SER A 342 -10.90 14.63 7.95
CA SER A 342 -9.50 14.16 7.90
C SER A 342 -8.48 15.24 8.28
N ASP A 343 -8.82 16.52 8.10
CA ASP A 343 -8.00 17.64 8.60
C ASP A 343 -7.96 17.72 10.14
N ALA A 344 -8.89 17.06 10.84
CA ALA A 344 -8.85 16.94 12.30
C ALA A 344 -7.68 16.07 12.81
N PHE A 345 -7.16 15.18 11.96
CA PHE A 345 -6.00 14.34 12.31
C PHE A 345 -4.69 15.13 12.34
N ARG A 346 -4.63 16.31 11.70
CA ARG A 346 -3.47 17.20 11.71
C ARG A 346 -3.29 17.98 13.01
N GLN A 347 -4.32 18.15 13.83
CA GLN A 347 -4.19 18.87 15.10
C GLN A 347 -3.64 18.00 16.24
N GLN A 348 -3.78 16.67 16.19
CA GLN A 348 -3.37 15.83 17.33
C GLN A 348 -1.86 15.54 17.43
N GLN A 349 -1.06 15.73 16.38
CA GLN A 349 0.40 15.51 16.46
C GLN A 349 1.22 16.72 16.93
N GLN A 350 0.62 17.91 17.08
CA GLN A 350 1.34 19.07 17.65
C GLN A 350 1.15 19.23 19.17
N ASP A 351 0.21 18.53 19.79
CA ASP A 351 -0.09 18.68 21.23
C ASP A 351 0.64 17.70 22.17
N THR A 352 1.56 16.87 21.67
CA THR A 352 2.25 15.85 22.50
C THR A 352 3.70 16.17 22.88
N THR A 353 4.19 17.39 22.68
CA THR A 353 5.53 17.81 23.17
C THR A 353 5.48 18.99 24.15
N SER A 354 4.66 18.87 25.20
CA SER A 354 4.84 19.70 26.39
C SER A 354 4.23 19.04 27.63
N GLY A 355 5.08 18.41 28.45
CA GLY A 355 4.69 17.96 29.78
C GLY A 355 5.75 17.15 30.52
N GLY A 356 6.57 17.82 31.35
CA GLY A 356 7.00 17.21 32.62
C GLY A 356 8.49 17.02 32.89
N GLY A 357 9.32 18.06 32.78
CA GLY A 357 10.65 18.11 33.39
C GLY A 357 10.74 19.21 34.46
N SER A 358 10.47 18.86 35.72
CA SER A 358 10.71 19.75 36.87
C SER A 358 12.19 19.73 37.25
N SER A 359 12.86 20.89 37.20
CA SER A 359 13.56 21.49 38.36
C SER A 359 14.47 22.67 37.98
N SER A 360 14.55 23.61 38.93
CA SER A 360 15.58 24.65 39.12
C SER A 360 15.46 25.99 38.37
N SER A 361 14.92 26.96 39.11
CA SER A 361 15.41 28.32 39.33
C SER A 361 16.47 28.90 38.38
N SER A 362 16.16 30.04 37.74
CA SER A 362 16.73 31.37 38.10
C SER A 362 16.40 32.45 37.05
N ASN A 363 16.21 33.67 37.56
CA ASN A 363 16.02 34.93 36.84
C ASN A 363 17.00 35.15 35.67
N SER A 364 16.52 35.66 34.52
CA SER A 364 16.96 36.96 34.00
C SER A 364 16.13 37.42 32.80
N SER A 365 16.08 38.74 32.68
CA SER A 365 15.41 39.57 31.69
C SER A 365 15.92 39.42 30.26
N SER A 366 15.01 39.62 29.29
CA SER A 366 15.08 40.59 28.18
C SER A 366 14.68 40.06 26.80
N ASN A 367 14.01 40.96 26.07
CA ASN A 367 13.82 41.04 24.62
C ASN A 367 12.76 40.16 23.94
N GLU A 368 11.57 40.75 23.83
CA GLU A 368 10.55 40.41 22.83
C GLU A 368 11.07 40.68 21.41
N SER A 369 11.35 39.59 20.67
CA SER A 369 11.42 39.59 19.21
C SER A 369 10.19 38.82 18.71
N GLY A 370 9.18 39.58 18.26
CA GLY A 370 7.93 39.02 17.73
C GLY A 370 8.15 38.27 16.42
N SER A 371 8.25 36.94 16.51
CA SER A 371 8.11 36.03 15.36
C SER A 371 6.63 35.78 15.10
N THR A 372 6.09 36.44 14.08
CA THR A 372 4.73 36.21 13.59
C THR A 372 4.74 34.96 12.72
N SER A 373 4.32 33.83 13.28
CA SER A 373 4.07 32.60 12.52
C SER A 373 2.74 32.75 11.77
N THR A 374 2.82 32.99 10.46
CA THR A 374 1.67 33.00 9.56
C THR A 374 1.21 31.57 9.27
N THR A 375 0.17 31.11 9.95
CA THR A 375 -0.56 29.89 9.59
C THR A 375 -1.34 30.14 8.30
N LYS A 376 -0.89 29.56 7.18
CA LYS A 376 -1.65 29.56 5.92
C LYS A 376 -2.65 28.39 5.93
N THR A 377 -3.92 28.70 6.13
CA THR A 377 -5.02 27.76 5.91
C THR A 377 -5.25 27.62 4.40
N TYR A 378 -5.06 26.42 3.86
CA TYR A 378 -5.34 26.12 2.44
C TYR A 378 -6.72 25.47 2.33
N THR A 379 -7.76 26.29 2.09
CA THR A 379 -9.08 25.76 1.74
C THR A 379 -9.08 25.41 0.25
N LYS A 380 -8.90 24.14 -0.09
CA LYS A 380 -8.91 23.67 -1.48
C LYS A 380 -10.36 23.42 -1.93
N THR A 381 -10.90 24.32 -2.74
CA THR A 381 -12.21 24.14 -3.39
C THR A 381 -12.09 23.03 -4.44
N LEU A 382 -12.69 21.86 -4.19
CA LEU A 382 -12.79 20.79 -5.19
C LEU A 382 -13.83 21.18 -6.26
N ASN A 383 -13.33 21.55 -7.44
CA ASN A 383 -14.15 21.75 -8.64
C ASN A 383 -15.07 20.53 -8.85
N THR A 384 -16.37 20.76 -8.93
CA THR A 384 -17.37 19.71 -9.19
C THR A 384 -17.15 19.11 -10.58
N THR A 385 -16.71 17.86 -10.65
CA THR A 385 -16.54 17.08 -11.89
C THR A 385 -17.90 16.86 -12.57
N LYS A 386 -17.95 17.08 -13.89
CA LYS A 386 -19.10 16.84 -14.76
C LYS A 386 -19.15 15.37 -15.18
N LYS A 387 -20.34 14.89 -15.57
CA LYS A 387 -20.51 13.55 -16.17
C LYS A 387 -19.70 13.47 -17.47
N GLY A 388 -18.86 12.44 -17.60
CA GLY A 388 -17.90 12.31 -18.70
C GLY A 388 -16.49 12.82 -18.37
N ASP A 389 -16.30 13.44 -17.20
CA ASP A 389 -14.96 13.67 -16.68
C ASP A 389 -14.34 12.34 -16.25
N VAL A 390 -13.01 12.34 -16.19
CA VAL A 390 -12.20 11.20 -15.78
C VAL A 390 -11.59 11.52 -14.44
N ILE A 391 -11.63 10.55 -13.51
CA ILE A 391 -10.95 10.65 -12.22
C ILE A 391 -9.79 9.70 -12.22
N ASN A 392 -8.63 10.23 -11.84
CA ASN A 392 -7.41 9.47 -11.73
C ASN A 392 -6.85 9.67 -10.32
N PRO A 393 -6.92 8.64 -9.46
CA PRO A 393 -6.41 8.74 -8.10
C PRO A 393 -4.88 8.92 -8.07
N MET A 394 -4.19 8.36 -9.06
CA MET A 394 -2.74 8.47 -9.19
C MET A 394 -2.27 9.91 -9.50
N LYS A 395 -3.14 10.77 -10.07
CA LYS A 395 -2.86 12.21 -10.32
C LYS A 395 -3.09 13.11 -9.09
N LYS A 396 -3.60 12.59 -7.97
CA LYS A 396 -3.79 13.39 -6.75
C LYS A 396 -2.45 13.77 -6.14
N LYS A 397 -2.37 14.95 -5.53
CA LYS A 397 -1.15 15.48 -4.90
C LYS A 397 -1.30 15.52 -3.37
N PRO A 398 -0.81 14.52 -2.65
CA PRO A 398 -0.95 14.43 -1.20
C PRO A 398 -0.09 15.49 -0.50
N VAL A 399 -0.51 15.91 0.69
CA VAL A 399 0.28 16.79 1.55
C VAL A 399 0.28 16.22 2.96
N GLY A 400 1.44 15.91 3.52
CA GLY A 400 1.54 15.37 4.87
C GLY A 400 2.84 14.63 5.15
N LEU A 401 2.99 14.24 6.41
CA LEU A 401 4.02 13.32 6.89
C LEU A 401 3.40 11.93 6.98
N PHE A 402 3.93 10.99 6.21
CA PHE A 402 3.55 9.59 6.25
C PHE A 402 4.62 8.83 7.01
N LYS A 403 4.24 8.25 8.16
CA LYS A 403 5.13 7.38 8.93
C LYS A 403 4.47 6.03 9.08
N GLN A 404 4.96 5.05 8.34
CA GLN A 404 4.37 3.71 8.28
C GLN A 404 5.41 2.64 8.62
N LYS A 405 4.94 1.58 9.26
CA LYS A 405 5.81 0.47 9.73
C LYS A 405 6.42 -0.31 8.56
N THR A 406 5.74 -0.32 7.42
CA THR A 406 6.16 -1.05 6.23
C THR A 406 5.92 -0.19 4.97
N TYR A 407 6.70 -0.40 3.91
CA TYR A 407 6.40 0.14 2.57
C TYR A 407 5.02 -0.32 2.08
N GLY A 408 4.60 -1.55 2.42
CA GLY A 408 3.29 -2.07 2.08
C GLY A 408 2.16 -1.23 2.70
N ASP A 409 2.27 -0.94 3.99
CA ASP A 409 1.34 -0.05 4.70
C ASP A 409 1.34 1.35 4.09
N PHE A 410 2.51 1.86 3.69
CA PHE A 410 2.63 3.14 3.01
C PHE A 410 1.94 3.16 1.65
N PHE A 411 2.19 2.18 0.78
CA PHE A 411 1.53 2.08 -0.52
C PHE A 411 0.02 1.94 -0.36
N ARG A 412 -0.44 1.08 0.55
CA ARG A 412 -1.87 0.95 0.87
C ARG A 412 -2.45 2.27 1.37
N THR A 413 -1.81 2.93 2.34
CA THR A 413 -2.28 4.24 2.86
C THR A 413 -2.40 5.24 1.71
N LEU A 414 -1.36 5.35 0.89
CA LEU A 414 -1.32 6.31 -0.21
C LEU A 414 -2.36 6.01 -1.30
N ILE A 415 -2.64 4.73 -1.57
CA ILE A 415 -3.65 4.32 -2.54
C ILE A 415 -5.05 4.50 -1.94
N TYR A 416 -5.34 3.93 -0.77
CA TYR A 416 -6.67 3.97 -0.16
C TYR A 416 -7.10 5.39 0.22
N ASP A 417 -6.23 6.19 0.84
CA ASP A 417 -6.57 7.56 1.25
C ASP A 417 -6.85 8.47 0.03
N TYR A 418 -6.31 8.11 -1.14
CA TYR A 418 -6.39 8.93 -2.34
C TYR A 418 -7.17 8.26 -3.49
N GLY A 419 -7.64 7.01 -3.37
CA GLY A 419 -8.42 6.32 -4.38
C GLY A 419 -8.64 4.82 -4.18
N VAL A 420 -9.88 4.44 -3.89
CA VAL A 420 -10.36 3.06 -3.60
C VAL A 420 -10.37 2.08 -4.79
N ASN A 421 -9.84 2.46 -5.96
CA ASN A 421 -10.02 1.69 -7.21
C ASN A 421 -8.70 1.13 -7.77
N VAL A 422 -7.65 1.03 -6.97
CA VAL A 422 -6.39 0.40 -7.37
C VAL A 422 -6.10 -0.72 -6.39
N ASP A 423 -6.03 -1.95 -6.90
CA ASP A 423 -5.58 -3.09 -6.13
C ASP A 423 -4.06 -3.16 -6.10
N PHE A 424 -3.50 -3.67 -5.00
CA PHE A 424 -2.05 -3.73 -4.80
C PHE A 424 -1.63 -5.08 -4.22
N TYR A 425 -1.04 -5.93 -5.05
CA TYR A 425 -0.59 -7.28 -4.66
C TYR A 425 0.77 -7.64 -5.27
N GLY A 426 1.39 -8.71 -4.78
CA GLY A 426 2.62 -9.28 -5.33
C GLY A 426 2.38 -10.54 -6.12
N ASP A 427 3.04 -10.70 -7.26
CA ASP A 427 3.05 -11.99 -7.94
C ASP A 427 4.03 -12.97 -7.31
N ILE A 428 4.13 -14.16 -7.92
CA ILE A 428 4.99 -15.26 -7.48
C ILE A 428 6.48 -14.91 -7.50
N ASN A 429 6.87 -13.84 -8.20
CA ASN A 429 8.24 -13.34 -8.24
C ASN A 429 8.46 -12.16 -7.29
N GLY A 430 7.44 -11.77 -6.52
CA GLY A 430 7.48 -10.60 -5.64
C GLY A 430 7.44 -9.28 -6.39
N ILE A 431 6.96 -9.27 -7.64
CA ILE A 431 6.79 -8.03 -8.39
C ILE A 431 5.43 -7.44 -7.98
N PRO A 432 5.39 -6.16 -7.54
CA PRO A 432 4.13 -5.52 -7.22
C PRO A 432 3.30 -5.26 -8.48
N HIS A 433 2.00 -5.44 -8.37
CA HIS A 433 0.98 -5.11 -9.38
C HIS A 433 0.07 -4.02 -8.84
N PHE A 434 -0.39 -3.14 -9.73
CA PHE A 434 -1.26 -2.00 -9.41
C PHE A 434 -2.41 -1.98 -10.41
N ASP A 435 -3.43 -2.78 -10.13
CA ASP A 435 -4.50 -3.04 -11.08
C ASP A 435 -5.68 -2.10 -10.85
N VAL A 436 -6.19 -1.51 -11.93
CA VAL A 436 -7.40 -0.71 -11.87
C VAL A 436 -8.58 -1.64 -11.63
N MET A 437 -9.21 -1.50 -10.47
CA MET A 437 -10.45 -2.15 -10.12
C MET A 437 -11.61 -1.25 -10.56
N ASP A 438 -12.39 -1.68 -11.55
CA ASP A 438 -13.72 -1.10 -11.74
C ASP A 438 -14.71 -1.68 -10.72
N LEU A 439 -15.83 -0.99 -10.53
CA LEU A 439 -16.83 -1.38 -9.54
C LEU A 439 -17.37 -2.80 -9.77
N GLU A 440 -17.44 -3.24 -11.03
CA GLU A 440 -17.98 -4.56 -11.39
C GLU A 440 -16.96 -5.68 -11.17
N THR A 441 -15.68 -5.41 -11.40
CA THR A 441 -14.55 -6.30 -11.10
C THR A 441 -14.41 -6.42 -9.59
N TRP A 442 -14.47 -5.30 -8.88
CA TRP A 442 -14.44 -5.26 -7.43
C TRP A 442 -15.58 -6.06 -6.79
N LYS A 443 -16.82 -5.92 -7.30
CA LYS A 443 -17.98 -6.73 -6.87
C LYS A 443 -17.82 -8.23 -7.15
N ARG A 444 -17.00 -8.63 -8.13
CA ARG A 444 -16.75 -10.04 -8.48
C ARG A 444 -15.66 -10.69 -7.64
N SER A 445 -14.80 -9.89 -7.00
CA SER A 445 -13.67 -10.36 -6.18
C SER A 445 -14.09 -10.80 -4.76
N GLY A 446 -15.38 -10.76 -4.42
CA GLY A 446 -15.91 -11.28 -3.17
C GLY A 446 -16.39 -12.73 -3.29
N PHE A 447 -16.07 -13.57 -2.32
CA PHE A 447 -16.64 -14.90 -2.21
C PHE A 447 -18.11 -14.81 -1.82
N ILE A 448 -19.02 -15.03 -2.77
CA ILE A 448 -20.43 -15.30 -2.46
C ILE A 448 -20.54 -16.78 -2.09
N LEU A 449 -20.49 -17.06 -0.79
CA LEU A 449 -20.72 -18.40 -0.28
C LEU A 449 -22.24 -18.69 -0.37
N PRO A 450 -22.68 -19.73 -1.11
CA PRO A 450 -24.08 -20.12 -1.10
C PRO A 450 -24.50 -20.54 0.32
N GLU A 451 -25.68 -20.12 0.77
CA GLU A 451 -26.27 -20.44 2.08
C GLU A 451 -26.28 -21.96 2.40
N THR A 452 -26.11 -22.81 1.38
CA THR A 452 -26.20 -24.27 1.46
C THR A 452 -24.88 -25.00 1.65
N MET A 453 -23.71 -24.34 1.62
CA MET A 453 -22.46 -25.04 1.94
C MET A 453 -22.39 -25.25 3.45
N GLY A 454 -22.81 -26.44 3.90
CA GLY A 454 -22.71 -26.86 5.30
C GLY A 454 -21.25 -26.82 5.76
N ILE A 455 -20.88 -25.76 6.49
CA ILE A 455 -19.52 -25.48 6.98
C ILE A 455 -19.20 -26.27 8.27
N SER A 456 -19.71 -27.49 8.40
CA SER A 456 -19.42 -28.35 9.55
C SER A 456 -18.11 -29.11 9.30
N GLY A 457 -16.97 -28.41 9.43
CA GLY A 457 -15.66 -29.05 9.34
C GLY A 457 -14.47 -28.14 9.01
N TYR A 458 -14.70 -26.88 8.65
CA TYR A 458 -13.64 -25.91 8.42
C TYR A 458 -13.37 -25.09 9.68
N THR A 459 -12.11 -25.02 10.10
CA THR A 459 -11.67 -24.06 11.13
C THR A 459 -11.01 -22.89 10.40
N TYR A 460 -11.71 -21.75 10.35
CA TYR A 460 -11.18 -20.54 9.70
C TYR A 460 -9.99 -19.97 10.48
N GLY A 461 -8.93 -19.56 9.77
CA GLY A 461 -7.83 -18.76 10.34
C GLY A 461 -8.20 -17.28 10.52
N MET A 462 -9.18 -16.80 9.74
CA MET A 462 -9.84 -15.51 9.95
C MET A 462 -11.34 -15.80 10.03
N ASP A 463 -11.85 -15.81 11.25
CA ASP A 463 -13.23 -16.20 11.51
C ASP A 463 -14.16 -15.02 11.21
N ILE A 464 -14.79 -15.04 10.03
CA ILE A 464 -15.82 -14.08 9.64
C ILE A 464 -16.96 -14.01 10.67
N THR A 465 -17.14 -15.06 11.49
CA THR A 465 -18.12 -15.02 12.58
C THR A 465 -17.77 -14.03 13.70
N ASN A 466 -16.54 -13.49 13.71
CA ASN A 466 -16.12 -12.39 14.58
C ASN A 466 -16.43 -10.99 14.01
N ILE A 467 -16.85 -10.89 12.74
CA ILE A 467 -17.22 -9.60 12.14
C ILE A 467 -18.70 -9.35 12.43
N ILE A 468 -18.94 -8.60 13.49
CA ILE A 468 -20.27 -8.15 13.88
C ILE A 468 -20.61 -6.90 13.06
N THR A 469 -21.38 -7.09 12.00
CA THR A 469 -21.84 -5.97 11.14
C THR A 469 -22.99 -5.18 11.76
N GLN A 470 -23.70 -5.82 12.70
CA GLN A 470 -24.81 -5.26 13.43
C GLN A 470 -24.80 -5.78 14.87
N THR A 471 -24.91 -4.89 15.84
CA THR A 471 -25.06 -5.29 17.25
C THR A 471 -26.43 -4.81 17.71
N GLY A 472 -27.37 -5.74 17.89
CA GLY A 472 -28.54 -5.48 18.70
C GLY A 472 -28.11 -5.52 20.16
N ILE A 473 -28.33 -4.47 20.94
CA ILE A 473 -28.18 -4.56 22.39
C ILE A 473 -29.58 -4.50 22.98
N GLU A 474 -30.04 -5.63 23.50
CA GLU A 474 -31.28 -5.69 24.25
C GLU A 474 -31.13 -4.96 25.58
N ASN A 475 -32.14 -4.19 25.97
CA ASN A 475 -32.22 -3.54 27.28
C ASN A 475 -31.10 -2.54 27.62
N ILE A 476 -30.51 -1.81 26.66
CA ILE A 476 -29.58 -0.68 26.96
C ILE A 476 -30.23 0.35 27.89
N SER A 477 -31.53 0.50 27.73
CA SER A 477 -32.40 1.32 28.56
C SER A 477 -33.41 0.38 29.20
N ALA A 478 -33.59 0.47 30.52
CA ALA A 478 -34.52 -0.37 31.32
C ALA A 478 -36.01 -0.20 30.97
N ILE A 479 -36.30 0.39 29.81
CA ILE A 479 -37.58 0.96 29.43
C ILE A 479 -37.85 0.78 27.94
N ASN A 480 -36.99 0.08 27.19
CA ASN A 480 -37.20 -0.23 25.78
C ASN A 480 -36.96 -1.73 25.50
N GLY A 481 -38.04 -2.51 25.49
CA GLY A 481 -37.99 -3.98 25.34
C GLY A 481 -37.71 -4.49 23.94
N SER A 482 -37.34 -3.63 22.98
CA SER A 482 -37.03 -4.01 21.60
C SER A 482 -35.53 -3.96 21.26
N GLY A 483 -34.68 -3.54 22.21
CA GLY A 483 -33.25 -3.33 22.00
C GLY A 483 -32.96 -2.11 21.11
N GLU A 484 -31.72 -1.60 21.15
CA GLU A 484 -31.23 -0.69 20.11
C GLU A 484 -30.29 -1.47 19.20
N ILE A 485 -30.50 -1.31 17.90
CA ILE A 485 -29.67 -1.92 16.87
C ILE A 485 -28.65 -0.87 16.45
N TYR A 486 -27.37 -1.20 16.59
CA TYR A 486 -26.28 -0.41 16.05
C TYR A 486 -25.74 -1.11 14.82
N THR A 487 -25.79 -0.42 13.69
CA THR A 487 -25.16 -0.88 12.46
C THR A 487 -23.73 -0.38 12.38
N SER A 488 -22.89 -1.12 11.66
CA SER A 488 -21.56 -0.66 11.26
C SER A 488 -21.60 0.70 10.55
N GLN A 489 -22.63 0.96 9.74
CA GLN A 489 -22.83 2.26 9.08
C GLN A 489 -23.02 3.42 10.07
N GLU A 490 -23.77 3.20 11.15
CA GLU A 490 -24.02 4.23 12.15
C GLU A 490 -22.81 4.46 13.07
N LEU A 491 -22.10 3.39 13.44
CA LEU A 491 -20.97 3.47 14.37
C LEU A 491 -19.66 3.88 13.70
N LEU A 492 -19.41 3.38 12.50
CA LEU A 492 -18.13 3.49 11.80
C LEU A 492 -18.24 4.36 10.54
N GLY A 493 -19.45 4.79 10.16
CA GLY A 493 -19.69 5.56 8.94
C GLY A 493 -19.62 4.75 7.65
N VAL A 494 -19.44 3.43 7.74
CA VAL A 494 -19.28 2.51 6.59
C VAL A 494 -20.20 1.30 6.78
N ASN A 495 -21.01 0.97 5.76
CA ASN A 495 -21.95 -0.14 5.81
C ASN A 495 -21.23 -1.46 5.53
N ILE A 496 -20.65 -2.05 6.58
CA ILE A 496 -19.89 -3.30 6.46
C ILE A 496 -20.81 -4.46 6.00
N GLU A 497 -22.13 -4.37 6.26
CA GLU A 497 -23.13 -5.33 5.81
C GLU A 497 -23.14 -5.53 4.28
N ASP A 498 -22.82 -4.48 3.51
CA ASP A 498 -22.81 -4.53 2.04
C ASP A 498 -21.63 -5.35 1.49
N PHE A 499 -20.61 -5.60 2.32
CA PHE A 499 -19.37 -6.29 1.92
C PHE A 499 -19.27 -7.72 2.42
N VAL A 500 -19.76 -8.01 3.63
CA VAL A 500 -19.63 -9.34 4.27
C VAL A 500 -20.98 -9.99 4.58
N GLY A 501 -22.09 -9.34 4.21
CA GLY A 501 -23.45 -9.78 4.54
C GLY A 501 -23.88 -9.36 5.94
N ARG A 502 -25.16 -9.56 6.26
CA ARG A 502 -25.71 -9.24 7.57
C ARG A 502 -25.40 -10.31 8.59
N MET A 503 -24.56 -9.94 9.54
CA MET A 503 -24.24 -10.75 10.70
C MET A 503 -24.49 -9.91 11.95
N GLY A 504 -25.59 -10.24 12.62
CA GLY A 504 -26.07 -9.57 13.82
C GLY A 504 -25.75 -10.38 15.07
N VAL A 505 -25.18 -9.76 16.10
CA VAL A 505 -25.22 -10.32 17.45
C VAL A 505 -26.24 -9.56 18.28
N VAL A 506 -27.04 -10.28 19.05
CA VAL A 506 -27.86 -9.67 20.09
C VAL A 506 -27.13 -9.83 21.41
N LEU A 507 -26.62 -8.73 21.94
CA LEU A 507 -26.07 -8.66 23.28
C LEU A 507 -27.22 -8.35 24.23
N GLU A 508 -27.54 -9.26 25.14
CA GLU A 508 -28.28 -8.88 26.33
C GLU A 508 -27.40 -7.88 27.10
N ASN A 509 -27.90 -6.66 27.34
CA ASN A 509 -27.22 -5.76 28.24
C ASN A 509 -27.03 -6.50 29.58
N PRO A 510 -25.80 -6.67 30.09
CA PRO A 510 -25.54 -7.39 31.34
C PRO A 510 -26.28 -6.78 32.54
N SER A 511 -26.86 -5.59 32.38
CA SER A 511 -27.79 -4.96 33.33
C SER A 511 -29.13 -5.69 33.49
N ALA A 512 -29.53 -6.48 32.49
CA ALA A 512 -30.89 -6.98 32.32
C ALA A 512 -31.06 -8.47 32.65
N GLN A 513 -29.98 -9.19 32.97
CA GLN A 513 -30.09 -10.51 33.61
C GLN A 513 -30.51 -10.35 35.07
N GLY A 514 -31.78 -9.97 35.25
CA GLY A 514 -32.49 -10.22 36.49
C GLY A 514 -32.52 -11.73 36.70
N SER A 515 -31.76 -12.19 37.70
CA SER A 515 -31.82 -13.55 38.23
C SER A 515 -33.28 -14.03 38.27
N THR A 516 -33.65 -14.94 37.38
CA THR A 516 -34.87 -15.74 37.53
C THR A 516 -34.61 -16.79 38.60
N ASN A 517 -34.48 -16.32 39.85
CA ASN A 517 -34.56 -17.19 41.01
C ASN A 517 -36.02 -17.59 41.17
N THR A 518 -36.31 -18.79 40.69
CA THR A 518 -37.55 -19.49 41.00
C THR A 518 -37.42 -20.03 42.41
N GLY A 519 -38.03 -19.35 43.38
CA GLY A 519 -38.31 -19.91 44.70
C GLY A 519 -37.78 -19.11 45.89
N GLY A 520 -38.69 -18.48 46.63
CA GLY A 520 -38.46 -17.99 47.99
C GLY A 520 -38.81 -16.52 48.17
N GLU A 521 -39.99 -16.24 48.73
CA GLU A 521 -40.43 -14.91 49.14
C GLU A 521 -39.47 -14.30 50.17
N ALA A 522 -38.60 -13.41 49.71
CA ALA A 522 -38.01 -12.37 50.54
C ALA A 522 -38.03 -11.07 49.72
N SER A 523 -38.89 -10.13 50.11
CA SER A 523 -39.02 -8.83 49.45
C SER A 523 -37.77 -7.98 49.72
N VAL A 524 -36.74 -8.15 48.91
CA VAL A 524 -35.58 -7.25 48.88
C VAL A 524 -36.03 -5.97 48.16
N LYS A 525 -36.10 -4.85 48.89
CA LYS A 525 -36.24 -3.52 48.28
C LYS A 525 -34.96 -3.20 47.51
N ILE A 526 -34.95 -3.51 46.21
CA ILE A 526 -33.91 -3.05 45.31
C ILE A 526 -34.09 -1.53 45.18
N THR A 527 -33.12 -0.78 45.70
CA THR A 527 -33.10 0.68 45.56
C THR A 527 -32.38 0.98 44.25
N GLU A 528 -33.13 1.32 43.21
CA GLU A 528 -32.58 1.65 41.90
C GLU A 528 -31.69 2.90 42.01
N LYS A 529 -30.39 2.72 41.75
CA LYS A 529 -29.44 3.82 41.67
C LYS A 529 -29.26 4.23 40.21
N TYR A 530 -29.23 5.54 39.98
CA TYR A 530 -28.95 6.12 38.68
C TYR A 530 -27.52 6.68 38.68
N GLN A 531 -26.87 6.79 37.53
CA GLN A 531 -25.53 7.37 37.38
C GLN A 531 -25.48 8.31 36.19
N ASP A 532 -24.69 9.39 36.27
CA ASP A 532 -24.40 10.25 35.11
C ASP A 532 -23.24 9.71 34.28
N SER A 533 -22.91 10.39 33.18
CA SER A 533 -21.78 10.04 32.30
C SER A 533 -20.40 10.12 32.95
N THR A 534 -20.30 10.68 34.17
CA THR A 534 -19.06 10.71 34.96
C THR A 534 -18.97 9.57 35.97
N GLY A 535 -20.00 8.73 36.05
CA GLY A 535 -20.11 7.64 37.03
C GLY A 535 -20.60 8.08 38.41
N LYS A 536 -21.05 9.34 38.57
CA LYS A 536 -21.60 9.81 39.84
C LYS A 536 -23.01 9.24 40.01
N THR A 537 -23.29 8.64 41.17
CA THR A 537 -24.56 7.99 41.45
C THR A 537 -25.59 8.90 42.16
N TYR A 538 -26.86 8.60 41.95
CA TYR A 538 -28.03 9.35 42.41
C TYR A 538 -29.14 8.41 42.88
N GLU A 539 -29.83 8.81 43.95
CA GLU A 539 -31.00 8.09 44.47
C GLU A 539 -32.25 8.42 43.64
N THR A 540 -33.23 7.51 43.59
CA THR A 540 -34.47 7.69 42.81
C THR A 540 -35.20 9.00 43.11
N SER A 541 -35.12 9.49 44.36
CA SER A 541 -35.73 10.78 44.75
C SER A 541 -35.11 12.01 44.08
N GLN A 542 -33.91 11.87 43.51
CA GLN A 542 -33.17 12.91 42.81
C GLN A 542 -33.34 12.82 41.28
N VAL A 543 -34.15 11.88 40.79
CA VAL A 543 -34.31 11.58 39.36
C VAL A 543 -35.71 11.97 38.91
N ILE A 544 -35.82 12.50 37.70
CA ILE A 544 -37.09 12.64 36.99
C ILE A 544 -37.05 11.80 35.72
N VAL A 545 -38.01 10.89 35.57
CA VAL A 545 -38.16 10.08 34.35
C VAL A 545 -39.24 10.72 33.48
N THR A 546 -38.92 10.98 32.22
CA THR A 546 -39.79 11.65 31.26
C THR A 546 -40.07 10.75 30.07
N LYS A 547 -41.31 10.74 29.57
CA LYS A 547 -41.70 10.07 28.31
C LYS A 547 -41.72 11.09 27.18
N GLY A 548 -40.57 11.33 26.55
CA GLY A 548 -40.35 12.49 25.71
C GLY A 548 -40.58 12.25 24.22
N LYS A 549 -41.16 13.25 23.56
CA LYS A 549 -41.00 13.50 22.11
C LYS A 549 -40.08 14.71 21.92
N PRO A 550 -39.39 14.82 20.77
CA PRO A 550 -38.60 16.02 20.45
C PRO A 550 -39.48 17.28 20.39
N SER A 551 -39.10 18.33 21.12
CA SER A 551 -39.91 19.55 21.27
C SER A 551 -39.14 20.86 21.02
N CYS A 552 -37.83 20.80 20.73
CA CYS A 552 -37.02 21.97 20.44
C CYS A 552 -36.47 21.96 19.01
N SER A 553 -36.14 23.16 18.51
CA SER A 553 -35.59 23.37 17.17
C SER A 553 -34.24 22.67 16.97
N LYS A 554 -33.45 22.43 18.03
CA LYS A 554 -32.20 21.66 17.95
C LYS A 554 -32.43 20.20 17.54
N CYS A 555 -33.59 19.63 17.85
CA CYS A 555 -33.93 18.27 17.46
C CYS A 555 -34.49 18.17 16.03
N SER A 556 -35.12 19.23 15.49
CA SER A 556 -35.69 19.23 14.15
C SER A 556 -34.65 19.33 13.02
N HIS A 557 -33.43 19.78 13.33
CA HIS A 557 -32.38 20.00 12.31
C HIS A 557 -31.40 18.84 12.11
N LYS A 558 -31.38 17.82 12.97
CA LYS A 558 -30.41 16.71 12.84
C LYS A 558 -30.74 15.69 11.74
N ASN A 559 -31.95 15.69 11.17
CA ASN A 559 -32.39 14.70 10.17
C ASN A 559 -32.80 15.31 8.81
N GLY A 560 -31.97 16.21 8.26
CA GLY A 560 -32.08 16.60 6.84
C GLY A 560 -33.39 17.27 6.39
N GLY A 561 -34.21 17.79 7.31
CA GLY A 561 -35.45 18.52 6.99
C GLY A 561 -36.71 17.66 6.87
N SER A 562 -36.62 16.33 6.95
CA SER A 562 -37.77 15.43 7.05
C SER A 562 -38.16 15.21 8.52
N GLN A 563 -39.43 15.44 8.88
CA GLN A 563 -39.94 15.17 10.24
C GLN A 563 -39.80 13.67 10.56
N PRO A 564 -38.99 13.28 11.56
CA PRO A 564 -38.84 11.87 11.89
C PRO A 564 -40.10 11.30 12.52
N VAL A 565 -40.41 10.04 12.22
CA VAL A 565 -41.45 9.27 12.91
C VAL A 565 -40.87 8.84 14.26
N TYR A 566 -40.93 9.72 15.26
CA TYR A 566 -40.37 9.44 16.57
C TYR A 566 -41.26 8.48 17.36
N GLN A 567 -40.71 7.31 17.73
CA GLN A 567 -41.27 6.47 18.79
C GLN A 567 -41.13 7.19 20.14
N GLN A 568 -41.99 6.90 21.11
CA GLN A 568 -41.87 7.49 22.45
C GLN A 568 -40.64 6.92 23.17
N TYR A 569 -39.82 7.78 23.78
CA TYR A 569 -38.65 7.37 24.56
C TYR A 569 -38.82 7.72 26.03
N ASN A 570 -38.40 6.83 26.92
CA ASN A 570 -38.28 7.14 28.34
C ASN A 570 -36.83 7.54 28.63
N LYS A 571 -36.62 8.69 29.28
CA LYS A 571 -35.30 9.18 29.68
C LYS A 571 -35.31 9.59 31.15
N ALA A 572 -34.21 9.33 31.85
CA ALA A 572 -34.00 9.75 33.22
C ALA A 572 -33.08 10.97 33.25
N TRP A 573 -33.47 12.00 34.01
CA TRP A 573 -32.71 13.23 34.18
C TRP A 573 -32.47 13.48 35.65
N LEU A 574 -31.34 14.11 35.98
CA LEU A 574 -31.14 14.67 37.32
C LEU A 574 -32.20 15.74 37.55
N ASN A 575 -32.96 15.62 38.65
CA ASN A 575 -33.96 16.60 39.06
C ASN A 575 -33.28 17.85 39.65
N LYS A 576 -32.48 18.53 38.84
CA LYS A 576 -31.76 19.76 39.18
C LYS A 576 -31.77 20.67 37.97
N CYS A 577 -32.33 21.86 38.13
CA CYS A 577 -32.42 22.80 37.03
C CYS A 577 -31.05 23.41 36.70
N PRO A 578 -30.51 23.26 35.48
CA PRO A 578 -29.25 23.88 35.10
C PRO A 578 -29.27 25.42 35.13
N GLY A 579 -30.45 26.02 34.88
CA GLY A 579 -30.64 27.47 34.85
C GLY A 579 -30.52 28.13 36.23
N CYS A 580 -31.25 27.65 37.24
CA CYS A 580 -31.26 28.24 38.57
C CYS A 580 -30.58 27.39 39.65
N LYS A 581 -30.06 26.21 39.29
CA LYS A 581 -29.35 25.26 40.17
C LYS A 581 -30.18 24.63 41.29
N GLU A 582 -31.49 24.90 41.33
CA GLU A 582 -32.43 24.35 42.32
C GLU A 582 -32.71 22.87 42.07
N GLU A 583 -32.56 22.05 43.12
CA GLU A 583 -32.86 20.62 43.13
C GLU A 583 -34.35 20.37 43.37
N ASN A 584 -34.86 19.23 42.91
CA ASN A 584 -36.26 18.82 42.98
C ASN A 584 -37.24 19.85 42.38
N SER A 585 -36.76 20.67 41.46
CA SER A 585 -37.51 21.78 40.87
C SER A 585 -38.09 21.45 39.50
N LEU A 586 -37.62 20.38 38.84
CA LEU A 586 -38.08 19.98 37.51
C LEU A 586 -39.35 19.15 37.60
N LYS A 587 -40.31 19.44 36.71
CA LYS A 587 -41.56 18.69 36.54
C LYS A 587 -41.87 18.52 35.06
N SER A 588 -42.37 17.35 34.67
CA SER A 588 -43.01 17.18 33.35
C SER A 588 -44.32 17.94 33.36
N VAL A 589 -44.63 18.68 32.29
CA VAL A 589 -45.86 19.49 32.23
C VAL A 589 -47.07 18.58 31.94
N GLU A 590 -46.96 17.68 30.95
CA GLU A 590 -47.93 16.60 30.68
C GLU A 590 -47.21 15.32 30.20
N GLU A 591 -47.87 14.16 30.25
CA GLU A 591 -47.30 12.91 29.73
C GLU A 591 -47.25 12.96 28.18
N GLY A 592 -46.06 13.19 27.61
CA GLY A 592 -45.84 13.15 26.16
C GLY A 592 -45.80 14.49 25.42
N ASP A 593 -45.82 15.62 26.13
CA ASP A 593 -45.67 16.97 25.55
C ASP A 593 -44.22 17.29 25.09
N GLY A 594 -43.26 16.44 25.49
CA GLY A 594 -41.85 16.61 25.17
C GLY A 594 -41.15 17.70 25.99
N LYS A 595 -41.74 18.23 27.06
CA LYS A 595 -41.18 19.36 27.82
C LYS A 595 -41.07 19.13 29.34
N THR A 596 -39.93 19.50 29.89
CA THR A 596 -39.69 19.52 31.35
C THR A 596 -39.50 20.97 31.79
N VAL A 597 -40.23 21.42 32.80
CA VAL A 597 -40.21 22.81 33.26
C VAL A 597 -39.70 22.90 34.70
N CYS A 598 -38.82 23.87 34.96
CA CYS A 598 -38.39 24.18 36.31
C CYS A 598 -39.42 25.06 37.02
N SER A 599 -40.01 24.57 38.10
CA SER A 599 -40.97 25.28 38.95
C SER A 599 -40.42 26.53 39.67
N LYS A 600 -39.10 26.75 39.65
CA LYS A 600 -38.45 27.90 40.31
C LYS A 600 -38.13 29.05 39.36
N CYS A 601 -37.65 28.75 38.15
CA CYS A 601 -37.26 29.77 37.17
C CYS A 601 -38.08 29.73 35.86
N ASN A 602 -39.09 28.85 35.77
CA ASN A 602 -39.95 28.64 34.61
C ASN A 602 -39.21 28.30 33.30
N LYS A 603 -37.94 27.91 33.37
CA LYS A 603 -37.18 27.49 32.18
C LYS A 603 -37.66 26.12 31.72
N GLU A 604 -37.94 26.02 30.42
CA GLU A 604 -38.38 24.78 29.76
C GLU A 604 -37.19 24.07 29.08
N TYR A 605 -37.18 22.75 29.17
CA TYR A 605 -36.17 21.86 28.59
C TYR A 605 -36.85 20.81 27.73
N CYS A 606 -36.23 20.47 26.60
CA CYS A 606 -36.70 19.39 25.74
C CYS A 606 -36.45 18.03 26.40
N GLN A 607 -37.49 17.22 26.57
CA GLN A 607 -37.41 15.89 27.19
C GLN A 607 -36.61 14.87 26.37
N TYR A 608 -36.36 15.13 25.09
CA TYR A 608 -35.55 14.25 24.24
C TYR A 608 -34.04 14.52 24.39
N CYS A 609 -33.60 15.77 24.21
CA CYS A 609 -32.17 16.13 24.18
C CYS A 609 -31.68 16.87 25.44
N GLY A 610 -32.56 17.20 26.38
CA GLY A 610 -32.24 17.93 27.61
C GLY A 610 -31.94 19.42 27.45
N TYR A 611 -31.84 19.96 26.23
CA TYR A 611 -31.52 21.39 26.01
C TYR A 611 -32.69 22.31 26.34
N SER A 612 -32.36 23.53 26.80
CA SER A 612 -33.37 24.57 27.01
C SER A 612 -34.02 24.99 25.68
N ILE A 613 -35.34 25.15 25.71
CA ILE A 613 -36.14 25.41 24.50
C ILE A 613 -35.95 26.85 24.01
N ASP A 614 -35.59 27.77 24.91
CA ASP A 614 -35.27 29.17 24.62
C ASP A 614 -33.96 29.38 23.81
N GLY A 615 -33.27 28.29 23.43
CA GLY A 615 -32.01 28.35 22.68
C GLY A 615 -30.77 28.61 23.54
N GLY A 616 -30.93 28.72 24.85
CA GLY A 616 -29.80 28.84 25.79
C GLY A 616 -28.86 27.63 25.78
N ASN A 617 -27.67 27.82 26.37
CA ASN A 617 -26.65 26.77 26.53
C ASN A 617 -26.88 25.89 27.78
N TYR A 618 -28.12 25.83 28.29
CA TYR A 618 -28.46 25.03 29.46
C TYR A 618 -28.95 23.65 29.02
N GLN A 619 -28.43 22.61 29.66
CA GLN A 619 -28.77 21.22 29.34
C GLN A 619 -28.97 20.41 30.62
N LEU A 620 -30.05 19.62 30.66
CA LEU A 620 -30.29 18.66 31.73
C LEU A 620 -29.18 17.60 31.75
N THR A 621 -28.82 17.13 32.95
CA THR A 621 -27.89 16.01 33.13
C THR A 621 -28.66 14.71 32.93
N GLU A 622 -28.33 13.97 31.88
CA GLU A 622 -28.90 12.64 31.61
C GLU A 622 -28.35 11.61 32.59
N LEU A 623 -29.22 10.72 33.04
CA LEU A 623 -28.90 9.67 33.99
C LEU A 623 -29.24 8.29 33.41
N PHE A 624 -28.44 7.29 33.78
CA PHE A 624 -28.56 5.90 33.38
C PHE A 624 -28.73 5.03 34.62
N LEU A 625 -29.42 3.89 34.54
CA LEU A 625 -29.44 2.97 35.69
C LEU A 625 -28.04 2.40 35.94
N SER A 626 -27.53 2.59 37.14
CA SER A 626 -26.28 1.99 37.59
C SER A 626 -26.52 0.52 37.84
N GLN A 627 -25.77 -0.37 37.19
CA GLN A 627 -25.79 -1.79 37.54
C GLN A 627 -25.42 -1.93 39.02
N THR A 628 -26.26 -2.62 39.78
CA THR A 628 -25.92 -3.00 41.15
C THR A 628 -24.85 -4.08 41.02
N SER A 629 -23.61 -3.80 41.41
CA SER A 629 -22.57 -4.83 41.49
C SER A 629 -23.08 -5.97 42.38
N ASN A 630 -23.12 -7.19 41.85
CA ASN A 630 -23.52 -8.38 42.60
C ASN A 630 -22.75 -8.42 43.94
N GLN A 631 -23.47 -8.29 45.06
CA GLN A 631 -22.88 -8.53 46.38
C GLN A 631 -22.49 -10.00 46.45
N THR A 632 -21.18 -10.26 46.54
CA THR A 632 -20.65 -11.59 46.83
C THR A 632 -21.19 -12.06 48.19
N VAL A 633 -22.10 -13.03 48.16
CA VAL A 633 -22.53 -13.74 49.36
C VAL A 633 -21.38 -14.63 49.79
N ASN A 634 -20.71 -14.27 50.90
CA ASN A 634 -19.71 -15.14 51.52
C ASN A 634 -20.41 -16.34 52.16
N GLU A 635 -20.42 -17.49 51.47
CA GLU A 635 -20.72 -18.78 52.08
C GLU A 635 -19.51 -19.29 52.87
N THR A 636 -19.62 -19.28 54.20
CA THR A 636 -18.71 -20.00 55.09
C THR A 636 -18.93 -21.50 54.96
N LYS A 637 -18.04 -22.22 54.28
CA LYS A 637 -18.05 -23.69 54.22
C LYS A 637 -17.00 -24.29 55.15
N ASN A 638 -17.48 -24.91 56.24
CA ASN A 638 -16.69 -25.80 57.09
C ASN A 638 -16.23 -27.02 56.28
N SER A 639 -14.93 -27.28 56.25
CA SER A 639 -14.34 -28.49 55.68
C SER A 639 -13.79 -29.37 56.81
N THR A 640 -14.36 -30.57 56.92
CA THR A 640 -13.89 -31.66 57.78
C THR A 640 -12.89 -32.50 56.99
N THR A 641 -11.73 -32.73 57.61
CA THR A 641 -10.60 -33.53 57.14
C THR A 641 -10.92 -35.03 57.09
N SER A 642 -10.39 -35.74 56.09
CA SER A 642 -10.09 -37.17 56.22
C SER A 642 -8.79 -37.49 55.47
N ASP A 643 -7.83 -38.03 56.23
CA ASP A 643 -6.53 -38.54 55.80
C ASP A 643 -6.66 -39.90 55.09
N SER A 644 -5.80 -40.14 54.10
CA SER A 644 -5.16 -41.44 53.93
C SER A 644 -3.88 -41.31 53.11
N SER A 645 -2.76 -41.59 53.76
CA SER A 645 -1.45 -41.84 53.18
C SER A 645 -1.42 -43.15 52.39
N ASP A 646 -0.76 -43.20 51.24
CA ASP A 646 0.10 -44.35 50.96
C ASP A 646 1.24 -44.06 49.96
N SER A 647 2.38 -44.69 50.26
CA SER A 647 3.68 -44.61 49.63
C SER A 647 3.86 -45.60 48.47
N THR A 648 4.75 -45.35 47.50
CA THR A 648 5.79 -46.32 47.07
C THR A 648 6.77 -45.80 46.00
N ASN A 649 8.05 -45.84 46.39
CA ASN A 649 9.30 -46.25 45.71
C ASN A 649 9.54 -46.08 44.20
N THR A 650 10.65 -45.40 43.93
CA THR A 650 11.48 -45.43 42.72
C THR A 650 12.58 -46.49 42.86
N THR A 651 12.80 -47.33 41.84
CA THR A 651 13.97 -48.23 41.73
C THR A 651 14.63 -48.06 40.37
N THR A 652 15.93 -47.78 40.40
CA THR A 652 16.89 -47.73 39.28
C THR A 652 17.54 -49.08 38.99
N SER A 653 17.66 -49.43 37.70
CA SER A 653 18.68 -50.28 37.01
C SER A 653 18.04 -50.73 35.67
N THR A 654 18.64 -50.63 34.48
CA THR A 654 20.01 -50.84 34.01
C THR A 654 20.18 -50.16 32.66
#